data_AF-A0A9E2MJ55-F1
#
_entry.id   AF-A0A9E2MJ55-F1
#
_cell.length_a   1.000
_cell.length_b   1.000
_cell.length_c   1.000
_cell.angle_alpha   90.00
_cell.angle_beta   90.00
_cell.angle_gamma   90.00
#
_symmetry.space_group_name_H-M   'P 1'
#
loop_
_entity.id
_entity.type
_entity.pdbx_description
1 polymer ?
#
loop_
_entity_poly.entity_id
_entity_poly.type
_entity_poly.pdbx_seq_one_letter_code
_entity_poly.pdbx_strand_id
1 'polypeptide(L)'
;MKEQRNNITALLIETQQNLQILDDVIEKMGIKSLKIQRFLDEKIFKQYEGAYNGHIPISAVFAFLGVLAAVLYDYSYVIVANEHSSNFGNIKFKGRTINHQWSKSAEFEFFFQSYTKNFISPDVIYFSALRPFYEIRITELFAKYKKYFPYFSSCNRSFKVYKKRENSLWCGECPKCISSFILLSAFLPKKELVQIFKKNLYKDKNLFPTFRDILGLGKLKPFDCVGAFEETKAAFYLARDKFKNDPIIEILLPRIKIKNPDKLVQKVFRGNLALTIPTRFRFLGMKNVLILGYGKEGQATRKYLRRKFPRLDVEIADEKLNSKYSEKQKNFDMAVKTPGISKRFVSIPYTTATDIFFSEIKNKNKIIGITGSKGKSTTTSLIYGILKEAGKKVQMLGNIGEPMLKSLMKPISKDEIFVLELSSYQLDDTHFSPDIAVVVSLFPEHLDYHSDIEKYYNAKKNIINFQEKDDFFIYNPKYKRLATWAKKSRSKAIPFNQKIPLNDSEIPLLGEHNKENIKAAVTVAKLLNISEKIIKKAIKKFVPLPHRLEFVAEFRGIKFYDDAISTTPESTIMAIKSLPQIGTILLGGEDRGYNFFKLEKAIREYKIENIVLFPDTGKRILTSRNGLNVLETSSMKEAVGFAYKNTPKGSICLLSTASPSYSLWKDFEDKGRQFQSFAKSYRSRKQ
;
A
#
# COMPACT_ATOMS: atom_id res chain seq x y z
N MET A 1 -22.29 -5.71 9.29
CA MET A 1 -23.54 -6.12 9.95
C MET A 1 -23.89 -7.50 9.46
N LYS A 2 -23.44 -8.53 10.20
CA LYS A 2 -23.74 -9.97 10.12
C LYS A 2 -23.21 -10.64 11.41
N GLU A 3 -23.29 -9.92 12.52
CA GLU A 3 -22.83 -10.36 13.84
C GLU A 3 -24.07 -10.33 14.71
N GLN A 4 -24.66 -11.49 15.02
CA GLN A 4 -25.37 -11.78 16.28
C GLN A 4 -26.21 -13.06 16.31
N ARG A 5 -26.37 -13.83 15.21
CA ARG A 5 -27.31 -14.96 15.24
C ARG A 5 -26.72 -16.34 15.53
N ASN A 6 -25.43 -16.60 15.28
CA ASN A 6 -24.80 -17.89 15.60
C ASN A 6 -23.41 -17.72 16.23
N ASN A 7 -23.20 -18.35 17.39
CA ASN A 7 -21.91 -18.38 18.11
C ASN A 7 -20.96 -19.49 17.60
N ILE A 8 -21.12 -19.93 16.34
CA ILE A 8 -20.24 -20.95 15.74
C ILE A 8 -18.94 -20.27 15.34
N THR A 9 -17.82 -20.76 15.85
CA THR A 9 -16.49 -20.16 15.63
C THR A 9 -15.50 -21.13 15.00
N ALA A 10 -15.87 -22.41 14.86
CA ALA A 10 -15.07 -23.42 14.18
C ALA A 10 -15.90 -24.21 13.17
N LEU A 11 -15.24 -24.61 12.08
CA LEU A 11 -15.79 -25.52 11.09
C LEU A 11 -14.94 -26.79 11.08
N LEU A 12 -15.54 -27.92 11.43
CA LEU A 12 -14.94 -29.24 11.34
C LEU A 12 -15.44 -29.92 10.08
N ILE A 13 -14.52 -30.44 9.28
CA ILE A 13 -14.86 -31.25 8.11
C ILE A 13 -14.26 -32.63 8.33
N GLU A 14 -15.13 -33.62 8.48
CA GLU A 14 -14.76 -35.02 8.65
C GLU A 14 -15.07 -35.83 7.41
N THR A 15 -14.27 -36.88 7.19
CA THR A 15 -14.48 -37.83 6.09
C THR A 15 -14.66 -39.23 6.62
N GLN A 16 -15.90 -39.74 6.58
CA GLN A 16 -16.34 -41.12 6.87
C GLN A 16 -15.99 -41.72 8.25
N GLN A 17 -14.90 -41.31 8.90
CA GLN A 17 -14.48 -41.72 10.23
C GLN A 17 -14.47 -40.51 11.16
N ASN A 18 -15.06 -40.67 12.34
CA ASN A 18 -14.99 -39.68 13.40
C ASN A 18 -13.55 -39.63 13.95
N LEU A 19 -12.94 -38.44 13.95
CA LEU A 19 -11.58 -38.24 14.44
C LEU A 19 -11.64 -37.55 15.80
N GLN A 20 -11.63 -38.34 16.88
CA GLN A 20 -11.71 -37.86 18.26
C GLN A 20 -10.75 -36.70 18.57
N ILE A 21 -9.55 -36.70 17.98
CA ILE A 21 -8.58 -35.61 18.15
C ILE A 21 -9.10 -34.23 17.72
N LEU A 22 -9.94 -34.15 16.68
CA LEU A 22 -10.53 -32.90 16.23
C LEU A 22 -11.55 -32.40 17.26
N ASP A 23 -12.39 -33.29 17.77
CA ASP A 23 -13.37 -32.99 18.81
C ASP A 23 -12.66 -32.57 20.13
N ASP A 24 -11.59 -33.26 20.53
CA ASP A 24 -10.81 -32.94 21.72
C ASP A 24 -10.19 -31.53 21.65
N VAL A 25 -9.67 -31.13 20.48
CA VAL A 25 -9.10 -29.79 20.28
C VAL A 25 -10.19 -28.73 20.45
N ILE A 26 -11.37 -28.94 19.86
CA ILE A 26 -12.51 -28.01 19.98
C ILE A 26 -12.97 -27.89 21.44
N GLU A 27 -13.10 -29.01 22.14
CA GLU A 27 -13.46 -29.05 23.55
C GLU A 27 -12.44 -28.25 24.39
N LYS A 28 -11.13 -28.46 24.18
CA LYS A 28 -10.08 -27.72 24.90
C LYS A 28 -9.96 -26.25 24.52
N MET A 29 -10.44 -25.88 23.33
CA MET A 29 -10.60 -24.48 22.94
C MET A 29 -11.82 -23.83 23.59
N GLY A 30 -12.82 -24.61 24.03
CA GLY A 30 -14.04 -24.09 24.66
C GLY A 30 -14.94 -23.34 23.68
N ILE A 31 -14.96 -23.79 22.42
CA ILE A 31 -15.67 -23.10 21.33
C ILE A 31 -16.77 -23.97 20.71
N LYS A 32 -17.78 -23.32 20.12
CA LYS A 32 -18.81 -24.04 19.35
C LYS A 32 -18.31 -24.30 17.93
N SER A 33 -18.61 -25.49 17.42
CA SER A 33 -18.25 -25.91 16.07
C SER A 33 -19.47 -26.30 15.25
N LEU A 34 -19.35 -26.18 13.94
CA LEU A 34 -20.20 -26.84 12.96
C LEU A 34 -19.42 -28.02 12.39
N LYS A 35 -20.03 -29.21 12.41
CA LYS A 35 -19.42 -30.44 11.89
C LYS A 35 -20.05 -30.80 10.56
N ILE A 36 -19.25 -30.85 9.51
CA ILE A 36 -19.62 -31.29 8.17
C ILE A 36 -19.06 -32.69 7.96
N GLN A 37 -19.94 -33.65 7.68
CA GLN A 37 -19.53 -34.99 7.26
C GLN A 37 -19.51 -35.06 5.73
N ARG A 38 -18.37 -35.50 5.20
CA ARG A 38 -18.15 -35.74 3.77
C ARG A 38 -17.98 -37.24 3.53
N PHE A 39 -18.77 -37.80 2.64
CA PHE A 39 -18.67 -39.20 2.23
C PHE A 39 -17.93 -39.29 0.90
N LEU A 40 -16.86 -40.10 0.86
CA LEU A 40 -16.08 -40.34 -0.36
C LEU A 40 -16.53 -41.67 -0.97
N ASP A 41 -16.87 -41.67 -2.26
CA ASP A 41 -17.18 -42.89 -2.99
C ASP A 41 -15.98 -43.84 -2.97
N GLU A 42 -16.21 -45.12 -2.66
CA GLU A 42 -15.18 -46.16 -2.62
C GLU A 42 -14.42 -46.28 -3.95
N LYS A 43 -15.08 -45.94 -5.07
CA LYS A 43 -14.48 -45.90 -6.41
C LYS A 43 -13.27 -44.96 -6.49
N ILE A 44 -13.18 -43.92 -5.66
CA ILE A 44 -12.03 -42.99 -5.62
C ILE A 44 -10.75 -43.69 -5.14
N PHE A 45 -10.89 -44.76 -4.35
CA PHE A 45 -9.76 -45.49 -3.77
C PHE A 45 -9.31 -46.68 -4.61
N LYS A 46 -10.06 -47.03 -5.67
CA LYS A 46 -9.67 -48.07 -6.62
C LYS A 46 -8.48 -47.58 -7.45
N GLN A 47 -7.49 -48.44 -7.64
CA GLN A 47 -6.44 -48.20 -8.63
C GLN A 47 -7.01 -48.50 -10.01
N TYR A 48 -6.81 -47.57 -10.95
CA TYR A 48 -7.19 -47.74 -12.35
C TYR A 48 -5.92 -47.83 -13.18
N GLU A 49 -5.85 -48.82 -14.06
CA GLU A 49 -4.73 -48.98 -14.97
C GLU A 49 -4.59 -47.74 -15.87
N GLY A 50 -3.35 -47.25 -16.03
CA GLY A 50 -3.06 -46.02 -16.79
C GLY A 50 -3.43 -44.70 -16.08
N ALA A 51 -4.13 -44.73 -14.94
CA ALA A 51 -4.43 -43.52 -14.19
C ALA A 51 -3.24 -43.07 -13.33
N TYR A 52 -2.88 -41.78 -13.43
CA TYR A 52 -1.91 -41.19 -12.53
C TYR A 52 -2.50 -41.03 -11.13
N ASN A 53 -1.83 -41.58 -10.12
CA ASN A 53 -2.17 -41.35 -8.72
C ASN A 53 -1.81 -39.91 -8.31
N GLY A 54 -2.78 -39.00 -8.47
CA GLY A 54 -2.61 -37.57 -8.24
C GLY A 54 -2.90 -37.12 -6.82
N HIS A 55 -2.32 -35.99 -6.42
CA HIS A 55 -2.63 -35.33 -5.15
C HIS A 55 -4.01 -34.66 -5.21
N ILE A 56 -4.91 -35.03 -4.30
CA ILE A 56 -6.21 -34.37 -4.15
C ILE A 56 -6.00 -33.03 -3.40
N PRO A 57 -6.40 -31.87 -3.96
CA PRO A 57 -6.22 -30.56 -3.32
C PRO A 57 -7.24 -30.34 -2.19
N ILE A 58 -7.12 -31.10 -1.10
CA ILE A 58 -8.09 -31.13 -0.01
C ILE A 58 -8.35 -29.75 0.62
N SER A 59 -7.33 -28.89 0.72
CA SER A 59 -7.51 -27.53 1.25
C SER A 59 -8.36 -26.64 0.34
N ALA A 60 -8.38 -26.87 -0.97
CA ALA A 60 -9.28 -26.16 -1.88
C ALA A 60 -10.74 -26.59 -1.65
N VAL A 61 -10.97 -27.91 -1.45
CA VAL A 61 -12.29 -28.43 -1.06
C VAL A 61 -12.77 -27.79 0.24
N PHE A 62 -11.90 -27.71 1.25
CA PHE A 62 -12.22 -27.05 2.52
C PHE A 62 -12.48 -25.56 2.37
N ALA A 63 -11.79 -24.87 1.46
CA ALA A 63 -12.07 -23.48 1.15
C ALA A 63 -13.50 -23.28 0.60
N PHE A 64 -13.92 -24.11 -0.37
CA PHE A 64 -15.29 -24.07 -0.90
C PHE A 64 -16.35 -24.41 0.15
N LEU A 65 -16.13 -25.46 0.94
CA LEU A 65 -17.04 -25.83 2.02
C LEU A 65 -17.13 -24.73 3.10
N GLY A 66 -16.00 -24.07 3.40
CA GLY A 66 -15.96 -22.93 4.32
C GLY A 66 -16.76 -21.74 3.80
N VAL A 67 -16.65 -21.42 2.51
CA VAL A 67 -17.45 -20.35 1.89
C VAL A 67 -18.93 -20.72 1.86
N LEU A 68 -19.28 -21.97 1.52
CA LEU A 68 -20.66 -22.44 1.57
C LEU A 68 -21.24 -22.31 2.98
N ALA A 69 -20.52 -22.75 4.00
CA ALA A 69 -20.93 -22.59 5.39
C ALA A 69 -21.07 -21.11 5.77
N ALA A 70 -20.15 -20.26 5.35
CA ALA A 70 -20.26 -18.82 5.62
C ALA A 70 -21.49 -18.19 4.96
N VAL A 71 -21.83 -18.58 3.72
CA VAL A 71 -23.05 -18.10 3.07
C VAL A 71 -24.31 -18.59 3.80
N LEU A 72 -24.38 -19.88 4.13
CA LEU A 72 -25.55 -20.49 4.78
C LEU A 72 -25.81 -19.96 6.20
N TYR A 73 -24.75 -19.71 6.96
CA TYR A 73 -24.83 -19.28 8.35
C TYR A 73 -24.61 -17.77 8.53
N ASP A 74 -24.60 -17.02 7.42
CA ASP A 74 -24.51 -15.56 7.42
C ASP A 74 -23.20 -15.00 8.04
N TYR A 75 -22.05 -15.57 7.70
CA TYR A 75 -20.72 -15.07 8.07
C TYR A 75 -20.05 -14.29 6.93
N SER A 76 -19.28 -13.25 7.27
CA SER A 76 -18.51 -12.46 6.30
C SER A 76 -17.07 -12.94 6.09
N TYR A 77 -16.55 -13.80 6.97
CA TYR A 77 -15.14 -14.18 6.96
C TYR A 77 -14.97 -15.69 7.12
N VAL A 78 -14.18 -16.28 6.23
CA VAL A 78 -13.67 -17.64 6.38
C VAL A 78 -12.18 -17.54 6.66
N ILE A 79 -11.78 -17.81 7.90
CA ILE A 79 -10.39 -17.67 8.34
C ILE A 79 -9.75 -19.05 8.40
N VAL A 80 -8.63 -19.20 7.69
CA VAL A 80 -7.82 -20.43 7.71
C VAL A 80 -6.43 -20.17 8.30
N ALA A 81 -5.67 -21.25 8.50
CA ALA A 81 -4.37 -21.25 9.15
C ALA A 81 -3.24 -21.66 8.19
N ASN A 82 -3.18 -21.04 7.00
CA ASN A 82 -2.11 -21.27 6.03
C ASN A 82 -0.97 -20.25 6.19
N GLU A 83 0.21 -20.71 6.54
CA GLU A 83 1.38 -19.90 6.84
C GLU A 83 2.12 -19.37 5.59
N HIS A 84 3.12 -18.53 5.80
CA HIS A 84 3.97 -18.01 4.72
C HIS A 84 4.70 -19.14 3.96
N SER A 85 5.08 -20.19 4.69
CA SER A 85 5.83 -21.35 4.19
C SER A 85 5.08 -22.20 3.15
N SER A 86 3.75 -22.09 3.10
CA SER A 86 2.91 -22.69 2.06
C SER A 86 3.12 -22.08 0.66
N ASN A 87 3.77 -20.92 0.56
CA ASN A 87 4.13 -20.31 -0.73
C ASN A 87 5.33 -20.99 -1.42
N PHE A 88 6.11 -21.79 -0.70
CA PHE A 88 7.36 -22.34 -1.21
C PHE A 88 7.15 -23.70 -1.85
N GLY A 89 7.42 -23.78 -3.16
CA GLY A 89 7.34 -25.03 -3.91
C GLY A 89 8.45 -26.03 -3.57
N ASN A 90 8.28 -27.24 -4.10
CA ASN A 90 9.10 -28.40 -3.82
C ASN A 90 10.29 -28.54 -4.79
N ILE A 91 10.03 -28.31 -6.07
CA ILE A 91 10.99 -28.50 -7.17
C ILE A 91 10.66 -27.57 -8.35
N LYS A 92 11.67 -27.25 -9.17
CA LYS A 92 11.47 -26.67 -10.51
C LYS A 92 11.43 -27.78 -11.56
N PHE A 93 10.36 -27.84 -12.33
CA PHE A 93 10.19 -28.79 -13.43
C PHE A 93 9.76 -28.04 -14.70
N LYS A 94 10.50 -28.22 -15.80
CA LYS A 94 10.28 -27.51 -17.09
C LYS A 94 10.09 -25.99 -16.93
N GLY A 95 10.94 -25.36 -16.11
CA GLY A 95 10.90 -23.92 -15.85
C GLY A 95 9.79 -23.45 -14.90
N ARG A 96 8.91 -24.35 -14.41
CA ARG A 96 7.82 -24.04 -13.48
C ARG A 96 8.13 -24.57 -12.08
N THR A 97 7.75 -23.82 -11.06
CA THR A 97 7.80 -24.30 -9.68
C THR A 97 6.60 -25.21 -9.41
N ILE A 98 6.85 -26.45 -9.00
CA ILE A 98 5.82 -27.38 -8.54
C ILE A 98 5.65 -27.17 -7.04
N ASN A 99 4.47 -26.70 -6.62
CA ASN A 99 4.12 -26.53 -5.20
C ASN A 99 3.00 -27.50 -4.82
N HIS A 100 3.32 -28.52 -4.03
CA HIS A 100 2.33 -29.50 -3.57
C HIS A 100 1.27 -28.88 -2.63
N GLN A 101 1.53 -27.69 -2.06
CA GLN A 101 0.61 -26.94 -1.21
C GLN A 101 0.03 -25.72 -1.92
N TRP A 102 -0.04 -25.74 -3.27
CA TRP A 102 -0.49 -24.55 -4.00
C TRP A 102 -1.85 -24.05 -3.53
N SER A 103 -2.79 -24.94 -3.20
CA SER A 103 -4.10 -24.61 -2.61
C SER A 103 -4.07 -24.06 -1.17
N LYS A 104 -2.89 -23.83 -0.61
CA LYS A 104 -2.64 -23.11 0.65
C LYS A 104 -1.78 -21.86 0.44
N SER A 105 -1.37 -21.56 -0.78
CA SER A 105 -0.54 -20.40 -1.10
C SER A 105 -1.34 -19.10 -1.12
N ALA A 106 -0.64 -17.97 -1.02
CA ALA A 106 -1.20 -16.63 -1.21
C ALA A 106 -1.77 -16.45 -2.63
N GLU A 107 -1.17 -17.11 -3.62
CA GLU A 107 -1.64 -17.09 -5.01
C GLU A 107 -3.03 -17.73 -5.13
N PHE A 108 -3.20 -18.94 -4.56
CA PHE A 108 -4.52 -19.57 -4.49
C PHE A 108 -5.51 -18.71 -3.72
N GLU A 109 -5.12 -18.18 -2.56
CA GLU A 109 -5.98 -17.34 -1.74
C GLU A 109 -6.49 -16.10 -2.52
N PHE A 110 -5.61 -15.45 -3.28
CA PHE A 110 -5.96 -14.33 -4.14
C PHE A 110 -6.94 -14.71 -5.26
N PHE A 111 -6.66 -15.81 -5.98
CA PHE A 111 -7.55 -16.30 -7.03
C PHE A 111 -8.90 -16.74 -6.48
N PHE A 112 -8.90 -17.39 -5.32
CA PHE A 112 -10.11 -17.86 -4.66
C PHE A 112 -10.96 -16.70 -4.14
N GLN A 113 -10.37 -15.65 -3.54
CA GLN A 113 -11.08 -14.42 -3.21
C GLN A 113 -11.69 -13.76 -4.45
N SER A 114 -10.94 -13.70 -5.55
CA SER A 114 -11.45 -13.14 -6.81
C SER A 114 -12.61 -13.96 -7.37
N TYR A 115 -12.51 -15.29 -7.34
CA TYR A 115 -13.57 -16.18 -7.80
C TYR A 115 -14.82 -16.06 -6.93
N THR A 116 -14.66 -16.17 -5.61
CA THR A 116 -15.77 -16.07 -4.65
C THR A 116 -16.50 -14.73 -4.77
N LYS A 117 -15.77 -13.62 -4.88
CA LYS A 117 -16.34 -12.29 -5.10
C LYS A 117 -17.20 -12.21 -6.36
N ASN A 118 -16.71 -12.77 -7.47
CA ASN A 118 -17.34 -12.63 -8.79
C ASN A 118 -18.47 -13.62 -9.07
N PHE A 119 -18.42 -14.82 -8.46
CA PHE A 119 -19.30 -15.94 -8.83
C PHE A 119 -20.11 -16.53 -7.69
N ILE A 120 -19.75 -16.29 -6.42
CA ILE A 120 -20.43 -16.89 -5.26
C ILE A 120 -21.07 -15.81 -4.38
N SER A 121 -20.26 -15.00 -3.70
CA SER A 121 -20.74 -13.95 -2.81
C SER A 121 -19.65 -12.89 -2.63
N PRO A 122 -19.92 -11.62 -2.96
CA PRO A 122 -18.99 -10.52 -2.69
C PRO A 122 -18.88 -10.16 -1.20
N ASP A 123 -19.76 -10.71 -0.35
CA ASP A 123 -19.83 -10.41 1.08
C ASP A 123 -18.99 -11.37 1.94
N VAL A 124 -18.44 -12.44 1.35
CA VAL A 124 -17.62 -13.44 2.05
C VAL A 124 -16.16 -13.32 1.62
N ILE A 125 -15.26 -13.13 2.59
CA ILE A 125 -13.83 -13.04 2.35
C ILE A 125 -13.12 -14.24 2.99
N TYR A 126 -12.49 -15.06 2.14
CA TYR A 126 -11.62 -16.16 2.54
C TYR A 126 -10.17 -15.71 2.67
N PHE A 127 -9.53 -15.86 3.84
CA PHE A 127 -8.13 -15.48 4.00
C PHE A 127 -7.43 -16.28 5.09
N SER A 128 -6.09 -16.27 5.09
CA SER A 128 -5.30 -16.84 6.17
C SER A 128 -4.75 -15.78 7.11
N ALA A 129 -5.10 -15.87 8.40
CA ALA A 129 -4.54 -14.97 9.42
C ALA A 129 -3.03 -15.24 9.69
N LEU A 130 -2.55 -16.42 9.35
CA LEU A 130 -1.15 -16.83 9.56
C LEU A 130 -0.25 -16.54 8.35
N ARG A 131 -0.81 -16.04 7.24
CA ARG A 131 -0.06 -15.71 6.02
C ARG A 131 1.21 -14.86 6.24
N PRO A 132 1.23 -13.89 7.17
CA PRO A 132 2.41 -13.07 7.39
C PRO A 132 3.58 -13.85 8.00
N PHE A 133 3.35 -15.00 8.63
CA PHE A 133 4.34 -15.64 9.49
C PHE A 133 4.86 -16.94 8.90
N TYR A 134 6.16 -17.18 9.02
CA TYR A 134 6.72 -18.51 8.85
C TYR A 134 6.25 -19.44 9.98
N GLU A 135 6.27 -20.75 9.73
CA GLU A 135 5.86 -21.80 10.67
C GLU A 135 6.65 -21.75 11.98
N ILE A 136 7.95 -21.41 11.94
CA ILE A 136 8.78 -21.24 13.14
C ILE A 136 8.24 -20.18 14.12
N ARG A 137 7.74 -19.05 13.62
CA ARG A 137 7.13 -18.00 14.46
C ARG A 137 5.78 -18.44 15.03
N ILE A 138 5.00 -19.15 14.23
CA ILE A 138 3.74 -19.75 14.69
C ILE A 138 4.05 -20.78 15.79
N THR A 139 5.13 -21.54 15.64
CA THR A 139 5.60 -22.52 16.62
C THR A 139 6.08 -21.86 17.91
N GLU A 140 6.80 -20.72 17.84
CA GLU A 140 7.16 -19.90 19.02
C GLU A 140 5.92 -19.52 19.85
N LEU A 141 4.86 -19.10 19.17
CA LEU A 141 3.60 -18.74 19.81
C LEU A 141 2.89 -19.98 20.37
N PHE A 142 2.79 -21.05 19.59
CA PHE A 142 2.12 -22.30 19.98
C PHE A 142 2.81 -22.98 21.16
N ALA A 143 4.14 -22.92 21.26
CA ALA A 143 4.93 -23.51 22.34
C ALA A 143 4.53 -22.99 23.74
N LYS A 144 3.88 -21.83 23.82
CA LYS A 144 3.36 -21.26 25.07
C LYS A 144 2.05 -21.91 25.53
N TYR A 145 1.35 -22.63 24.65
CA TYR A 145 0.05 -23.25 24.93
C TYR A 145 0.15 -24.74 25.21
N LYS A 146 0.89 -25.09 26.29
CA LYS A 146 1.16 -26.49 26.68
C LYS A 146 -0.10 -27.35 26.82
N LYS A 147 -1.26 -26.75 27.16
CA LYS A 147 -2.55 -27.45 27.27
C LYS A 147 -2.99 -28.18 25.99
N TYR A 148 -2.49 -27.77 24.81
CA TYR A 148 -2.82 -28.42 23.54
C TYR A 148 -1.87 -29.55 23.14
N PHE A 149 -0.76 -29.74 23.86
CA PHE A 149 0.26 -30.74 23.49
C PHE A 149 -0.26 -32.19 23.40
N PRO A 150 -1.22 -32.63 24.23
CA PRO A 150 -1.79 -33.98 24.10
C PRO A 150 -2.71 -34.16 22.89
N TYR A 151 -3.16 -33.07 22.25
CA TYR A 151 -4.29 -33.10 21.30
C TYR A 151 -3.93 -32.64 19.89
N PHE A 152 -2.66 -32.34 19.61
CA PHE A 152 -2.24 -31.86 18.29
C PHE A 152 -1.38 -32.89 17.54
N SER A 153 -1.55 -32.93 16.22
CA SER A 153 -0.67 -33.68 15.33
C SER A 153 -0.70 -33.13 13.92
N SER A 154 0.46 -33.13 13.26
CA SER A 154 0.58 -32.87 11.82
C SER A 154 0.95 -34.15 11.02
N CYS A 155 0.95 -35.32 11.69
CA CYS A 155 1.43 -36.57 11.14
C CYS A 155 0.46 -37.17 10.11
N ASN A 156 0.84 -37.19 8.83
CA ASN A 156 0.01 -37.76 7.75
C ASN A 156 -0.33 -39.25 7.94
N ARG A 157 0.44 -40.00 8.74
CA ARG A 157 0.17 -41.42 9.00
C ARG A 157 -0.94 -41.62 10.03
N SER A 158 -1.28 -40.60 10.82
CA SER A 158 -2.27 -40.66 11.89
C SER A 158 -3.72 -40.35 11.45
N PHE A 159 -3.94 -40.00 10.17
CA PHE A 159 -5.24 -39.54 9.64
C PHE A 159 -5.70 -40.33 8.39
N LYS A 160 -5.46 -41.65 8.35
CA LYS A 160 -5.87 -42.51 7.22
C LYS A 160 -7.34 -42.93 7.34
N VAL A 161 -8.08 -42.89 6.22
CA VAL A 161 -9.54 -43.13 6.18
C VAL A 161 -9.96 -44.59 6.39
N TYR A 162 -9.14 -45.59 6.01
CA TYR A 162 -9.50 -47.02 6.10
C TYR A 162 -8.50 -47.87 6.88
N LYS A 163 -7.59 -47.26 7.65
CA LYS A 163 -6.61 -48.00 8.46
C LYS A 163 -6.77 -47.66 9.94
N LYS A 164 -6.74 -48.69 10.80
CA LYS A 164 -6.74 -48.51 12.25
C LYS A 164 -5.57 -47.63 12.68
N ARG A 165 -5.85 -46.64 13.51
CA ARG A 165 -4.86 -45.66 14.00
C ARG A 165 -3.88 -46.34 14.95
N GLU A 166 -2.61 -45.95 14.89
CA GLU A 166 -1.63 -46.26 15.93
C GLU A 166 -1.99 -45.55 17.25
N ASN A 167 -1.56 -46.10 18.39
CA ASN A 167 -1.76 -45.48 19.70
C ASN A 167 -1.00 -44.14 19.87
N SER A 168 -0.09 -43.81 18.95
CA SER A 168 0.67 -42.54 18.95
C SER A 168 0.08 -41.54 17.96
N LEU A 169 0.06 -40.26 18.38
CA LEU A 169 -0.24 -39.12 17.50
C LEU A 169 0.87 -38.84 16.49
N TRP A 170 2.07 -39.38 16.72
CA TRP A 170 3.27 -39.11 15.93
C TRP A 170 3.98 -40.43 15.61
N CYS A 171 4.12 -40.74 14.32
CA CYS A 171 4.86 -41.94 13.89
C CYS A 171 6.38 -41.80 14.04
N GLY A 172 6.89 -40.59 14.26
CA GLY A 172 8.32 -40.32 14.48
C GLY A 172 9.24 -40.47 13.24
N GLU A 173 8.69 -40.83 12.08
CA GLU A 173 9.49 -41.19 10.90
C GLU A 173 9.18 -40.36 9.65
N CYS A 174 7.95 -39.87 9.50
CA CYS A 174 7.58 -39.16 8.28
C CYS A 174 8.16 -37.74 8.24
N PRO A 175 8.30 -37.13 7.04
CA PRO A 175 8.83 -35.77 6.91
C PRO A 175 8.08 -34.73 7.76
N LYS A 176 6.77 -34.91 7.96
CA LYS A 176 5.95 -34.06 8.85
C LYS A 176 6.37 -34.14 10.31
N CYS A 177 6.58 -35.35 10.85
CA CYS A 177 7.04 -35.53 12.22
C CYS A 177 8.41 -34.85 12.41
N ILE A 178 9.32 -35.06 11.47
CA ILE A 178 10.68 -34.51 11.52
C ILE A 178 10.65 -32.99 11.43
N SER A 179 9.88 -32.41 10.50
CA SER A 179 9.72 -30.96 10.36
C SER A 179 9.15 -30.33 11.63
N SER A 180 8.05 -30.87 12.18
CA SER A 180 7.46 -30.35 13.42
C SER A 180 8.39 -30.53 14.62
N PHE A 181 9.15 -31.64 14.69
CA PHE A 181 10.16 -31.85 15.72
C PHE A 181 11.27 -30.81 15.66
N ILE A 182 11.79 -30.50 14.46
CA ILE A 182 12.80 -29.44 14.26
C ILE A 182 12.28 -28.09 14.72
N LEU A 183 11.05 -27.72 14.33
CA LEU A 183 10.49 -26.41 14.69
C LEU A 183 10.26 -26.28 16.20
N LEU A 184 9.70 -27.31 16.84
CA LEU A 184 9.42 -27.32 18.28
C LEU A 184 10.71 -27.41 19.11
N SER A 185 11.77 -28.05 18.60
CA SER A 185 13.05 -28.21 19.32
C SER A 185 13.75 -26.88 19.58
N ALA A 186 13.49 -25.86 18.76
CA ALA A 186 13.97 -24.50 18.98
C ALA A 186 13.44 -23.90 20.29
N PHE A 187 12.21 -24.23 20.69
CA PHE A 187 11.51 -23.56 21.79
C PHE A 187 11.28 -24.45 23.02
N LEU A 188 11.05 -25.75 22.84
CA LEU A 188 10.69 -26.64 23.93
C LEU A 188 11.90 -27.29 24.60
N PRO A 189 11.90 -27.50 25.92
CA PRO A 189 12.90 -28.33 26.59
C PRO A 189 12.94 -29.75 25.99
N LYS A 190 14.14 -30.37 25.98
CA LYS A 190 14.34 -31.71 25.42
C LYS A 190 13.38 -32.75 25.99
N LYS A 191 13.14 -32.72 27.30
CA LYS A 191 12.21 -33.64 27.99
C LYS A 191 10.77 -33.50 27.48
N GLU A 192 10.26 -32.27 27.36
CA GLU A 192 8.90 -32.01 26.87
C GLU A 192 8.75 -32.45 25.41
N LEU A 193 9.74 -32.13 24.56
CA LEU A 193 9.70 -32.52 23.16
C LEU A 193 9.66 -34.05 23.00
N VAL A 194 10.49 -34.78 23.74
CA VAL A 194 10.49 -36.25 23.73
C VAL A 194 9.17 -36.81 24.25
N GLN A 195 8.53 -36.18 25.23
CA GLN A 195 7.22 -36.61 25.74
C GLN A 195 6.10 -36.48 24.69
N ILE A 196 6.15 -35.45 23.84
CA ILE A 196 5.20 -35.23 22.75
C ILE A 196 5.36 -36.31 21.66
N PHE A 197 6.59 -36.51 21.19
CA PHE A 197 6.87 -37.42 20.07
C PHE A 197 7.12 -38.87 20.49
N LYS A 198 7.16 -39.14 21.80
CA LYS A 198 7.55 -40.43 22.43
C LYS A 198 8.96 -40.93 22.07
N LYS A 199 9.73 -40.14 21.32
CA LYS A 199 11.06 -40.49 20.81
C LYS A 199 11.88 -39.22 20.59
N ASN A 200 13.18 -39.28 20.85
CA ASN A 200 14.11 -38.24 20.42
C ASN A 200 14.55 -38.48 18.97
N LEU A 201 14.01 -37.73 18.03
CA LEU A 201 14.30 -37.93 16.61
C LEU A 201 15.74 -37.57 16.22
N TYR A 202 16.42 -36.69 16.98
CA TYR A 202 17.84 -36.37 16.71
C TYR A 202 18.81 -37.50 17.07
N LYS A 203 18.36 -38.52 17.82
CA LYS A 203 19.18 -39.71 18.12
C LYS A 203 19.08 -40.80 17.05
N ASP A 204 18.08 -40.75 16.19
CA ASP A 204 17.83 -41.80 15.21
C ASP A 204 18.57 -41.53 13.89
N LYS A 205 19.68 -42.23 13.68
CA LYS A 205 20.50 -42.12 12.46
C LYS A 205 19.76 -42.57 11.20
N ASN A 206 18.73 -43.40 11.31
CA ASN A 206 17.96 -43.86 10.15
C ASN A 206 17.16 -42.70 9.51
N LEU A 207 16.86 -41.65 10.28
CA LEU A 207 16.16 -40.46 9.79
C LEU A 207 17.08 -39.47 9.06
N PHE A 208 18.38 -39.75 9.00
CA PHE A 208 19.38 -38.86 8.43
C PHE A 208 19.07 -38.39 6.99
N PRO A 209 18.66 -39.24 6.04
CA PRO A 209 18.30 -38.79 4.69
C PRO A 209 17.16 -37.75 4.71
N THR A 210 16.13 -37.98 5.52
CA THR A 210 14.98 -37.07 5.59
C THR A 210 15.30 -35.75 6.28
N PHE A 211 16.14 -35.77 7.33
CA PHE A 211 16.68 -34.53 7.91
C PHE A 211 17.46 -33.73 6.89
N ARG A 212 18.31 -34.38 6.07
CA ARG A 212 19.05 -33.70 4.99
C ARG A 212 18.12 -33.03 3.99
N ASP A 213 17.06 -33.72 3.55
CA ASP A 213 16.09 -33.16 2.62
C ASP A 213 15.36 -31.95 3.21
N ILE A 214 14.88 -32.04 4.46
CA ILE A 214 14.17 -30.95 5.17
C ILE A 214 15.08 -29.75 5.43
N LEU A 215 16.38 -29.97 5.63
CA LEU A 215 17.38 -28.93 5.80
C LEU A 215 17.95 -28.43 4.47
N GLY A 216 17.40 -28.87 3.32
CA GLY A 216 17.82 -28.41 1.99
C GLY A 216 19.25 -28.81 1.61
N LEU A 217 19.76 -29.90 2.18
CA LEU A 217 21.03 -30.56 1.80
C LEU A 217 20.82 -31.71 0.80
N GLY A 218 19.56 -32.05 0.53
CA GLY A 218 19.15 -33.06 -0.43
C GLY A 218 18.75 -32.48 -1.79
N LYS A 219 18.26 -33.35 -2.69
CA LYS A 219 17.88 -32.97 -4.06
C LYS A 219 16.51 -32.28 -4.14
N LEU A 220 15.61 -32.54 -3.20
CA LEU A 220 14.21 -32.13 -3.30
C LEU A 220 13.61 -31.89 -1.91
N LYS A 221 12.76 -30.86 -1.78
CA LYS A 221 11.93 -30.68 -0.58
C LYS A 221 10.85 -31.77 -0.55
N PRO A 222 10.67 -32.54 0.53
CA PRO A 222 9.67 -33.60 0.59
C PRO A 222 8.29 -33.13 0.09
N PHE A 223 7.58 -33.97 -0.66
CA PHE A 223 6.20 -33.72 -1.14
C PHE A 223 5.17 -33.88 0.01
N ASP A 224 5.51 -33.31 1.16
CA ASP A 224 4.72 -33.23 2.38
C ASP A 224 4.73 -31.77 2.85
N CYS A 225 3.71 -31.37 3.61
CA CYS A 225 3.53 -29.97 4.04
C CYS A 225 4.54 -29.58 5.13
N VAL A 226 5.83 -29.55 4.80
CA VAL A 226 6.94 -29.22 5.70
C VAL A 226 7.37 -27.77 5.51
N GLY A 227 8.01 -27.22 6.55
CA GLY A 227 8.49 -25.85 6.58
C GLY A 227 9.45 -25.52 5.43
N ALA A 228 9.67 -24.23 5.19
CA ALA A 228 10.67 -23.75 4.25
C ALA A 228 12.09 -24.06 4.77
N PHE A 229 13.05 -24.22 3.85
CA PHE A 229 14.44 -24.52 4.23
C PHE A 229 15.05 -23.48 5.17
N GLU A 230 14.66 -22.22 5.04
CA GLU A 230 15.20 -21.12 5.84
C GLU A 230 14.80 -21.25 7.31
N GLU A 231 13.53 -21.56 7.57
CA GLU A 231 13.03 -21.69 8.94
C GLU A 231 13.44 -23.01 9.59
N THR A 232 13.53 -24.11 8.83
CA THR A 232 13.99 -25.38 9.39
C THR A 232 15.46 -25.29 9.77
N LYS A 233 16.29 -24.61 8.96
CA LYS A 233 17.69 -24.30 9.30
C LYS A 233 17.79 -23.37 10.51
N ALA A 234 16.95 -22.34 10.58
CA ALA A 234 16.94 -21.42 11.73
C ALA A 234 16.56 -22.16 13.03
N ALA A 235 15.52 -22.99 13.00
CA ALA A 235 15.11 -23.79 14.15
C ALA A 235 16.18 -24.80 14.56
N PHE A 236 16.80 -25.48 13.59
CA PHE A 236 17.91 -26.41 13.83
C PHE A 236 19.11 -25.71 14.48
N TYR A 237 19.45 -24.50 14.01
CA TYR A 237 20.49 -23.67 14.61
C TYR A 237 20.12 -23.22 16.04
N LEU A 238 18.88 -22.81 16.29
CA LEU A 238 18.42 -22.40 17.63
C LEU A 238 18.41 -23.58 18.62
N ALA A 239 18.19 -24.80 18.15
CA ALA A 239 18.19 -26.00 18.97
C ALA A 239 19.60 -26.54 19.29
N ARG A 240 20.67 -26.04 18.64
CA ARG A 240 22.01 -26.64 18.64
C ARG A 240 22.56 -26.95 20.04
N ASP A 241 22.47 -26.02 20.98
CA ASP A 241 23.11 -26.18 22.30
C ASP A 241 22.37 -27.21 23.15
N LYS A 242 21.04 -27.27 23.00
CA LYS A 242 20.15 -28.21 23.70
C LYS A 242 20.34 -29.66 23.25
N PHE A 243 20.79 -29.84 22.00
CA PHE A 243 20.92 -31.15 21.37
C PHE A 243 22.33 -31.42 20.80
N LYS A 244 23.35 -30.71 21.31
CA LYS A 244 24.73 -30.74 20.76
C LYS A 244 25.36 -32.13 20.64
N ASN A 245 24.98 -33.05 21.53
CA ASN A 245 25.51 -34.42 21.58
C ASN A 245 24.61 -35.44 20.86
N ASP A 246 23.52 -35.01 20.21
CA ASP A 246 22.67 -35.94 19.47
C ASP A 246 23.18 -36.07 18.02
N PRO A 247 23.35 -37.31 17.49
CA PRO A 247 24.03 -37.58 16.22
C PRO A 247 23.59 -36.74 15.01
N ILE A 248 22.29 -36.48 14.87
CA ILE A 248 21.78 -35.70 13.74
C ILE A 248 22.29 -34.25 13.78
N ILE A 249 22.33 -33.64 14.97
CA ILE A 249 22.81 -32.25 15.16
C ILE A 249 24.31 -32.19 14.91
N GLU A 250 25.06 -33.08 15.55
CA GLU A 250 26.51 -33.16 15.42
C GLU A 250 26.96 -33.30 13.95
N ILE A 251 26.31 -34.17 13.18
CA ILE A 251 26.69 -34.46 11.80
C ILE A 251 26.20 -33.38 10.82
N LEU A 252 24.97 -32.88 10.98
CA LEU A 252 24.36 -31.99 10.00
C LEU A 252 24.62 -30.51 10.26
N LEU A 253 24.74 -30.07 11.52
CA LEU A 253 24.91 -28.65 11.82
C LEU A 253 26.13 -28.03 11.11
N PRO A 254 27.32 -28.67 11.08
CA PRO A 254 28.47 -28.14 10.33
C PRO A 254 28.27 -28.13 8.81
N ARG A 255 27.38 -28.98 8.28
CA ARG A 255 27.10 -29.12 6.85
C ARG A 255 26.09 -28.10 6.34
N ILE A 256 25.22 -27.61 7.22
CA ILE A 256 24.26 -26.55 6.90
C ILE A 256 25.04 -25.23 6.83
N LYS A 257 25.49 -24.84 5.63
CA LYS A 257 26.20 -23.57 5.40
C LYS A 257 25.27 -22.37 5.65
N ILE A 258 25.24 -21.85 6.88
CA ILE A 258 24.52 -20.61 7.24
C ILE A 258 25.52 -19.46 7.34
N LYS A 259 25.59 -18.59 6.32
CA LYS A 259 26.55 -17.48 6.28
C LYS A 259 26.41 -16.49 7.44
N ASN A 260 25.18 -16.19 7.86
CA ASN A 260 24.88 -15.30 8.99
C ASN A 260 23.61 -15.83 9.71
N PRO A 261 23.79 -16.62 10.78
CA PRO A 261 22.67 -17.23 11.50
C PRO A 261 21.68 -16.24 12.08
N ASP A 262 22.17 -15.14 12.68
CA ASP A 262 21.31 -14.14 13.31
C ASP A 262 20.41 -13.45 12.27
N LYS A 263 20.96 -13.12 11.09
CA LYS A 263 20.18 -12.56 9.99
C LYS A 263 19.13 -13.54 9.47
N LEU A 264 19.45 -14.83 9.43
CA LEU A 264 18.49 -15.87 9.03
C LEU A 264 17.35 -15.99 10.04
N VAL A 265 17.67 -16.04 11.34
CA VAL A 265 16.68 -16.05 12.43
C VAL A 265 15.80 -14.81 12.34
N GLN A 266 16.39 -13.62 12.28
CA GLN A 266 15.63 -12.37 12.13
C GLN A 266 14.69 -12.39 10.91
N LYS A 267 15.12 -12.93 9.77
CA LYS A 267 14.30 -13.02 8.56
C LYS A 267 13.04 -13.85 8.79
N VAL A 268 13.16 -15.05 9.35
CA VAL A 268 12.03 -15.99 9.48
C VAL A 268 11.10 -15.64 10.65
N PHE A 269 11.54 -14.79 11.58
CA PHE A 269 10.70 -14.29 12.67
C PHE A 269 9.97 -12.98 12.34
N ARG A 270 10.22 -12.31 11.22
CA ARG A 270 9.47 -11.09 10.83
C ARG A 270 8.10 -11.41 10.24
N GLY A 271 7.24 -10.40 10.19
CA GLY A 271 5.99 -10.46 9.43
C GLY A 271 6.25 -10.25 7.94
N ASN A 272 5.41 -10.82 7.08
CA ASN A 272 5.44 -10.65 5.64
C ASN A 272 4.19 -9.90 5.17
N LEU A 273 4.29 -9.26 4.00
CA LEU A 273 3.14 -8.60 3.39
C LEU A 273 2.09 -9.65 2.97
N ALA A 274 0.86 -9.48 3.45
CA ALA A 274 -0.27 -10.35 3.16
C ALA A 274 -1.48 -9.51 2.72
N LEU A 275 -1.52 -9.17 1.43
CA LEU A 275 -2.50 -8.24 0.85
C LEU A 275 -3.93 -8.79 0.86
N THR A 276 -4.08 -10.12 0.85
CA THR A 276 -5.36 -10.83 0.92
C THR A 276 -6.03 -10.71 2.29
N ILE A 277 -5.31 -10.27 3.33
CA ILE A 277 -5.86 -10.10 4.68
C ILE A 277 -6.61 -8.77 4.77
N PRO A 278 -7.89 -8.77 5.19
CA PRO A 278 -8.62 -7.54 5.51
C PRO A 278 -7.87 -6.72 6.57
N THR A 279 -7.86 -5.39 6.42
CA THR A 279 -7.01 -4.52 7.27
C THR A 279 -7.26 -4.66 8.76
N ARG A 280 -8.51 -4.87 9.20
CA ARG A 280 -8.83 -5.20 10.61
C ARG A 280 -8.04 -6.39 11.20
N PHE A 281 -7.52 -7.30 10.37
CA PHE A 281 -6.75 -8.47 10.78
C PHE A 281 -5.26 -8.39 10.41
N ARG A 282 -4.84 -7.38 9.62
CA ARG A 282 -3.50 -7.33 9.01
C ARG A 282 -2.35 -7.30 10.01
N PHE A 283 -2.57 -6.67 11.18
CA PHE A 283 -1.59 -6.57 12.24
C PHE A 283 -1.78 -7.61 13.36
N LEU A 284 -2.71 -8.56 13.19
CA LEU A 284 -2.96 -9.61 14.17
C LEU A 284 -1.71 -10.50 14.33
N GLY A 285 -1.26 -10.69 15.57
CA GLY A 285 -0.06 -11.48 15.88
C GLY A 285 1.28 -10.75 15.67
N MET A 286 1.25 -9.49 15.21
CA MET A 286 2.42 -8.62 15.19
C MET A 286 2.63 -7.99 16.58
N LYS A 287 3.88 -7.93 17.02
CA LYS A 287 4.32 -7.33 18.29
C LYS A 287 4.54 -5.82 18.10
N ASN A 288 5.25 -5.44 17.04
CA ASN A 288 5.69 -4.07 16.83
C ASN A 288 5.70 -3.65 15.34
N VAL A 289 5.43 -2.37 15.09
CA VAL A 289 5.43 -1.76 13.76
C VAL A 289 6.20 -0.45 13.80
N LEU A 290 6.98 -0.21 12.75
CA LEU A 290 7.76 1.02 12.60
C LEU A 290 7.15 1.93 11.53
N ILE A 291 6.84 3.17 11.88
CA ILE A 291 6.45 4.18 10.90
C ILE A 291 7.71 4.85 10.35
N LEU A 292 7.93 4.71 9.03
CA LEU A 292 9.07 5.30 8.32
C LEU A 292 8.66 6.64 7.70
N GLY A 293 9.16 7.73 8.29
CA GLY A 293 8.78 9.11 8.01
C GLY A 293 7.59 9.57 8.87
N TYR A 294 7.71 10.74 9.48
CA TYR A 294 6.80 11.26 10.51
C TYR A 294 6.26 12.67 10.22
N GLY A 295 6.12 12.99 8.93
CA GLY A 295 5.33 14.15 8.47
C GLY A 295 3.83 14.00 8.75
N LYS A 296 3.00 14.87 8.14
CA LYS A 296 1.53 14.88 8.31
C LYS A 296 0.89 13.48 8.17
N GLU A 297 1.31 12.70 7.17
CA GLU A 297 0.80 11.34 6.94
C GLU A 297 1.27 10.34 8.01
N GLY A 298 2.53 10.40 8.45
CA GLY A 298 3.07 9.53 9.50
C GLY A 298 2.40 9.76 10.86
N GLN A 299 2.10 11.02 11.19
CA GLN A 299 1.36 11.38 12.40
C GLN A 299 -0.08 10.83 12.39
N ALA A 300 -0.79 10.99 11.26
CA ALA A 300 -2.12 10.43 11.08
C ALA A 300 -2.11 8.89 11.17
N THR A 301 -1.10 8.26 10.58
CA THR A 301 -0.89 6.81 10.64
C THR A 301 -0.70 6.33 12.08
N ARG A 302 0.17 7.00 12.85
CA ARG A 302 0.39 6.65 14.27
C ARG A 302 -0.90 6.73 15.07
N LYS A 303 -1.68 7.81 14.88
CA LYS A 303 -2.96 8.00 15.57
C LYS A 303 -3.96 6.91 15.19
N TYR A 304 -4.03 6.54 13.92
CA TYR A 304 -4.88 5.45 13.43
C TYR A 304 -4.49 4.11 14.06
N LEU A 305 -3.21 3.72 13.99
CA LEU A 305 -2.73 2.43 14.48
C LEU A 305 -2.92 2.27 15.99
N ARG A 306 -2.53 3.28 16.80
CA ARG A 306 -2.70 3.21 18.26
C ARG A 306 -4.15 3.07 18.69
N ARG A 307 -5.08 3.66 17.92
CA ARG A 307 -6.51 3.56 18.21
C ARG A 307 -7.10 2.23 17.77
N LYS A 308 -6.74 1.74 16.58
CA LYS A 308 -7.32 0.53 16.01
C LYS A 308 -6.69 -0.76 16.59
N PHE A 309 -5.41 -0.69 16.95
CA PHE A 309 -4.61 -1.80 17.45
C PHE A 309 -3.89 -1.38 18.75
N PRO A 310 -4.62 -1.26 19.88
CA PRO A 310 -4.06 -0.71 21.12
C PRO A 310 -2.95 -1.57 21.75
N ARG A 311 -2.87 -2.86 21.38
CA ARG A 311 -1.82 -3.78 21.82
C ARG A 311 -0.59 -3.81 20.90
N LEU A 312 -0.65 -3.12 19.76
CA LEU A 312 0.46 -3.05 18.83
C LEU A 312 1.43 -1.98 19.30
N ASP A 313 2.70 -2.33 19.47
CA ASP A 313 3.73 -1.34 19.73
C ASP A 313 4.04 -0.57 18.44
N VAL A 314 3.93 0.75 18.50
CA VAL A 314 4.06 1.62 17.32
C VAL A 314 5.13 2.65 17.56
N GLU A 315 6.25 2.45 16.89
CA GLU A 315 7.39 3.35 16.93
C GLU A 315 7.54 4.17 15.65
N ILE A 316 8.37 5.20 15.72
CA ILE A 316 8.67 6.10 14.60
C ILE A 316 10.16 6.08 14.28
N ALA A 317 10.47 6.26 13.01
CA ALA A 317 11.80 6.48 12.49
C ALA A 317 11.72 7.52 11.37
N ASP A 318 12.39 8.65 11.57
CA ASP A 318 12.45 9.76 10.62
C ASP A 318 13.88 10.29 10.58
N GLU A 319 14.37 10.60 9.38
CA GLU A 319 15.72 11.11 9.15
C GLU A 319 15.99 12.40 9.93
N LYS A 320 14.98 13.26 10.09
CA LYS A 320 15.08 14.51 10.87
C LYS A 320 15.29 14.27 12.36
N LEU A 321 14.91 13.09 12.86
CA LEU A 321 15.07 12.71 14.26
C LEU A 321 16.37 11.95 14.50
N ASN A 322 16.79 11.12 13.53
CA ASN A 322 18.01 10.33 13.64
C ASN A 322 18.53 9.97 12.24
N SER A 323 19.77 10.33 11.94
CA SER A 323 20.41 10.01 10.65
C SER A 323 20.57 8.49 10.41
N LYS A 324 20.59 7.67 11.47
CA LYS A 324 20.60 6.20 11.42
C LYS A 324 19.21 5.57 11.51
N TYR A 325 18.14 6.31 11.14
CA TYR A 325 16.75 5.83 11.22
C TYR A 325 16.52 4.48 10.51
N SER A 326 17.29 4.19 9.46
CA SER A 326 17.16 2.98 8.67
C SER A 326 17.61 1.71 9.42
N GLU A 327 18.57 1.82 10.35
CA GLU A 327 19.12 0.68 11.11
C GLU A 327 18.10 0.11 12.11
N LYS A 328 17.17 0.94 12.58
CA LYS A 328 16.16 0.58 13.59
C LYS A 328 15.15 -0.44 13.08
N GLN A 329 14.94 -0.51 11.77
CA GLN A 329 13.97 -1.40 11.12
C GLN A 329 14.14 -2.87 11.51
N LYS A 330 15.37 -3.33 11.75
CA LYS A 330 15.69 -4.75 11.95
C LYS A 330 14.94 -5.42 13.11
N ASN A 331 14.46 -4.63 14.07
CA ASN A 331 13.77 -5.09 15.29
C ASN A 331 12.24 -5.12 15.15
N PHE A 332 11.69 -4.78 13.98
CA PHE A 332 10.25 -4.63 13.78
C PHE A 332 9.68 -5.70 12.87
N ASP A 333 8.42 -6.07 13.11
CA ASP A 333 7.70 -7.05 12.29
C ASP A 333 7.39 -6.52 10.90
N MET A 334 7.02 -5.24 10.82
CA MET A 334 6.62 -4.58 9.58
C MET A 334 6.84 -3.06 9.68
N ALA A 335 7.14 -2.42 8.56
CA ALA A 335 7.11 -0.97 8.44
C ALA A 335 5.80 -0.44 7.84
N VAL A 336 5.39 0.77 8.24
CA VAL A 336 4.45 1.58 7.46
C VAL A 336 5.22 2.74 6.84
N LYS A 337 5.45 2.64 5.53
CA LYS A 337 6.24 3.59 4.76
C LYS A 337 5.39 4.80 4.38
N THR A 338 5.87 6.01 4.65
CA THR A 338 5.27 7.24 4.11
C THR A 338 5.76 7.52 2.68
N PRO A 339 5.03 8.30 1.86
CA PRO A 339 5.32 8.42 0.43
C PRO A 339 6.70 9.02 0.12
N GLY A 340 7.17 9.96 0.95
CA GLY A 340 8.47 10.60 0.77
C GLY A 340 9.68 9.67 0.96
N ILE A 341 9.50 8.52 1.62
CA ILE A 341 10.59 7.56 1.84
C ILE A 341 10.71 6.62 0.65
N SER A 342 11.87 6.61 0.00
CA SER A 342 12.15 5.68 -1.09
C SER A 342 12.19 4.23 -0.60
N LYS A 343 11.57 3.31 -1.35
CA LYS A 343 11.56 1.87 -1.05
C LYS A 343 12.96 1.25 -0.91
N ARG A 344 13.99 1.86 -1.52
CA ARG A 344 15.39 1.41 -1.40
C ARG A 344 15.94 1.48 0.02
N PHE A 345 15.36 2.32 0.88
CA PHE A 345 15.76 2.47 2.27
C PHE A 345 14.98 1.56 3.22
N VAL A 346 14.00 0.82 2.71
CA VAL A 346 13.18 -0.08 3.52
C VAL A 346 13.78 -1.49 3.48
N SER A 347 14.17 -2.00 4.65
CA SER A 347 14.90 -3.27 4.79
C SER A 347 14.07 -4.41 5.38
N ILE A 348 12.82 -4.12 5.73
CA ILE A 348 11.83 -5.07 6.25
C ILE A 348 10.56 -5.04 5.39
N PRO A 349 9.69 -6.05 5.49
CA PRO A 349 8.38 -5.99 4.85
C PRO A 349 7.59 -4.75 5.27
N TYR A 350 6.85 -4.15 4.35
CA TYR A 350 6.16 -2.89 4.60
C TYR A 350 4.81 -2.80 3.92
N THR A 351 3.97 -1.89 4.43
CA THR A 351 2.73 -1.40 3.81
C THR A 351 2.72 0.13 3.81
N THR A 352 1.65 0.76 3.32
CA THR A 352 1.50 2.22 3.27
C THR A 352 0.14 2.65 3.82
N ALA A 353 0.02 3.92 4.21
CA ALA A 353 -1.26 4.48 4.62
C ALA A 353 -2.31 4.40 3.48
N THR A 354 -1.86 4.56 2.24
CA THR A 354 -2.67 4.39 1.02
C THR A 354 -3.27 2.98 0.93
N ASP A 355 -2.45 1.93 1.06
CA ASP A 355 -2.93 0.54 1.01
C ASP A 355 -3.87 0.20 2.17
N ILE A 356 -3.56 0.68 3.38
CA ILE A 356 -4.43 0.52 4.55
C ILE A 356 -5.79 1.18 4.28
N PHE A 357 -5.82 2.39 3.72
CA PHE A 357 -7.06 3.07 3.37
C PHE A 357 -7.87 2.30 2.31
N PHE A 358 -7.25 1.97 1.17
CA PHE A 358 -7.95 1.29 0.08
C PHE A 358 -8.53 -0.05 0.53
N SER A 359 -7.78 -0.84 1.28
CA SER A 359 -8.26 -2.13 1.77
C SER A 359 -9.41 -2.05 2.79
N GLU A 360 -9.67 -0.90 3.41
CA GLU A 360 -10.85 -0.70 4.26
C GLU A 360 -12.05 -0.15 3.49
N ILE A 361 -11.84 0.58 2.39
CA ILE A 361 -12.88 1.35 1.68
C ILE A 361 -13.31 0.73 0.35
N LYS A 362 -12.39 0.08 -0.38
CA LYS A 362 -12.69 -0.53 -1.68
C LYS A 362 -13.83 -1.54 -1.54
N ASN A 363 -14.73 -1.56 -2.52
CA ASN A 363 -15.98 -2.32 -2.54
C ASN A 363 -17.05 -1.89 -1.51
N LYS A 364 -16.76 -0.99 -0.55
CA LYS A 364 -17.76 -0.47 0.40
C LYS A 364 -18.29 0.90 -0.01
N ASN A 365 -17.41 1.76 -0.51
CA ASN A 365 -17.70 3.14 -0.91
C ASN A 365 -17.07 3.45 -2.26
N LYS A 366 -17.60 4.47 -2.93
CA LYS A 366 -17.08 4.94 -4.22
C LYS A 366 -15.79 5.74 -4.02
N ILE A 367 -14.73 5.38 -4.74
CA ILE A 367 -13.45 6.07 -4.74
C ILE A 367 -13.16 6.64 -6.14
N ILE A 368 -12.89 7.94 -6.19
CA ILE A 368 -12.43 8.68 -7.36
C ILE A 368 -10.98 9.08 -7.11
N GLY A 369 -10.02 8.50 -7.83
CA GLY A 369 -8.60 8.81 -7.68
C GLY A 369 -8.08 9.62 -8.85
N ILE A 370 -7.36 10.71 -8.55
CA ILE A 370 -6.83 11.64 -9.54
C ILE A 370 -5.30 11.65 -9.45
N THR A 371 -4.62 11.46 -10.59
CA THR A 371 -3.19 11.67 -10.71
C THR A 371 -2.82 12.39 -12.01
N GLY A 372 -1.54 12.73 -12.13
CA GLY A 372 -0.96 13.45 -13.26
C GLY A 372 0.37 14.10 -12.89
N SER A 373 1.10 14.63 -13.86
CA SER A 373 2.28 15.47 -13.59
C SER A 373 1.82 16.83 -13.04
N LYS A 374 0.89 17.51 -13.73
CA LYS A 374 0.22 18.74 -13.26
C LYS A 374 -1.31 18.64 -13.34
N GLY A 375 -2.01 19.61 -12.75
CA GLY A 375 -3.48 19.70 -12.78
C GLY A 375 -4.23 18.83 -11.76
N LYS A 376 -3.53 17.93 -11.05
CA LYS A 376 -4.11 17.02 -10.04
C LYS A 376 -4.98 17.73 -9.02
N SER A 377 -4.43 18.75 -8.36
CA SER A 377 -5.09 19.42 -7.23
C SER A 377 -6.31 20.22 -7.67
N THR A 378 -6.21 20.93 -8.80
CA THR A 378 -7.34 21.66 -9.38
C THR A 378 -8.44 20.69 -9.80
N THR A 379 -8.12 19.61 -10.53
CA THR A 379 -9.11 18.61 -10.95
C THR A 379 -9.78 17.91 -9.77
N THR A 380 -9.00 17.54 -8.74
CA THR A 380 -9.53 16.95 -7.50
C THR A 380 -10.51 17.90 -6.81
N SER A 381 -10.14 19.18 -6.70
CA SER A 381 -10.97 20.21 -6.06
C SER A 381 -12.25 20.51 -6.87
N LEU A 382 -12.16 20.52 -8.20
CA LEU A 382 -13.32 20.70 -9.08
C LEU A 382 -14.32 19.54 -8.95
N ILE A 383 -13.83 18.29 -8.98
CA ILE A 383 -14.68 17.10 -8.78
C ILE A 383 -15.35 17.16 -7.41
N TYR A 384 -14.59 17.43 -6.36
CA TYR A 384 -15.10 17.60 -5.01
C TYR A 384 -16.19 18.70 -4.95
N GLY A 385 -15.93 19.87 -5.52
CA GLY A 385 -16.87 21.00 -5.54
C GLY A 385 -18.16 20.69 -6.29
N ILE A 386 -18.08 20.02 -7.45
CA ILE A 386 -19.26 19.59 -8.21
C ILE A 386 -20.09 18.58 -7.41
N LEU A 387 -19.45 17.58 -6.79
CA LEU A 387 -20.17 16.58 -5.99
C LEU A 387 -20.81 17.21 -4.74
N LYS A 388 -20.13 18.16 -4.10
CA LYS A 388 -20.66 18.89 -2.96
C LYS A 388 -21.85 19.77 -3.33
N GLU A 389 -21.78 20.52 -4.43
CA GLU A 389 -22.91 21.31 -4.94
C GLU A 389 -24.08 20.40 -5.39
N ALA A 390 -23.79 19.16 -5.80
CA ALA A 390 -24.81 18.14 -6.07
C ALA A 390 -25.42 17.50 -4.81
N GLY A 391 -25.06 17.96 -3.61
CA GLY A 391 -25.58 17.43 -2.35
C GLY A 391 -25.05 16.05 -1.97
N LYS A 392 -23.97 15.57 -2.60
CA LYS A 392 -23.35 14.28 -2.24
C LYS A 392 -22.54 14.42 -0.95
N LYS A 393 -22.57 13.38 -0.11
CA LYS A 393 -21.60 13.22 0.98
C LYS A 393 -20.26 12.89 0.38
N VAL A 394 -19.30 13.81 0.46
CA VAL A 394 -18.02 13.68 -0.22
C VAL A 394 -16.89 14.18 0.67
N GLN A 395 -15.79 13.44 0.69
CA GLN A 395 -14.54 13.83 1.33
C GLN A 395 -13.42 13.97 0.29
N MET A 396 -12.58 14.98 0.49
CA MET A 396 -11.35 15.17 -0.29
C MET A 396 -10.14 14.79 0.56
N LEU A 397 -9.39 13.79 0.13
CA LEU A 397 -8.28 13.20 0.87
C LEU A 397 -7.04 13.01 -0.03
N GLY A 398 -5.94 12.58 0.58
CA GLY A 398 -4.73 12.17 -0.13
C GLY A 398 -3.62 13.21 -0.04
N ASN A 399 -3.00 13.53 -1.18
CA ASN A 399 -1.91 14.50 -1.24
C ASN A 399 -2.37 15.95 -0.98
N ILE A 400 -3.66 16.24 -1.16
CA ILE A 400 -4.33 17.45 -0.69
C ILE A 400 -5.50 17.11 0.22
N GLY A 401 -5.96 18.08 1.01
CA GLY A 401 -6.99 17.85 2.02
C GLY A 401 -6.42 17.15 3.24
N GLU A 402 -7.12 16.12 3.73
CA GLU A 402 -6.73 15.38 4.93
C GLU A 402 -6.00 14.07 4.60
N PRO A 403 -5.03 13.63 5.44
CA PRO A 403 -4.44 12.31 5.31
C PRO A 403 -5.50 11.21 5.32
N MET A 404 -5.39 10.24 4.41
CA MET A 404 -6.45 9.26 4.15
C MET A 404 -6.91 8.52 5.41
N LEU A 405 -5.98 8.08 6.27
CA LEU A 405 -6.30 7.33 7.49
C LEU A 405 -7.03 8.16 8.56
N LYS A 406 -7.01 9.49 8.46
CA LYS A 406 -7.79 10.36 9.34
C LYS A 406 -9.29 10.18 9.12
N SER A 407 -9.73 9.83 7.91
CA SER A 407 -11.15 9.58 7.60
C SER A 407 -11.69 8.32 8.29
N LEU A 408 -10.88 7.25 8.36
CA LEU A 408 -11.17 6.02 9.13
C LEU A 408 -11.23 6.28 10.65
N MET A 409 -10.78 7.48 11.04
CA MET A 409 -11.23 8.33 12.14
C MET A 409 -12.62 8.11 12.69
N LYS A 410 -13.60 8.14 11.81
CA LYS A 410 -15.00 8.37 12.15
C LYS A 410 -15.85 7.32 11.43
N PRO A 411 -17.10 7.11 11.87
CA PRO A 411 -18.06 6.34 11.08
C PRO A 411 -18.16 6.92 9.67
N ILE A 412 -18.17 6.04 8.67
CA ILE A 412 -18.27 6.38 7.24
C ILE A 412 -19.64 5.91 6.77
N SER A 413 -20.40 6.79 6.10
CA SER A 413 -21.71 6.40 5.58
C SER A 413 -21.57 5.61 4.29
N LYS A 414 -22.51 4.69 4.01
CA LYS A 414 -22.46 3.80 2.82
C LYS A 414 -22.50 4.56 1.48
N ASP A 415 -23.12 5.73 1.48
CA ASP A 415 -23.29 6.64 0.33
C ASP A 415 -22.15 7.67 0.19
N GLU A 416 -21.16 7.66 1.09
CA GLU A 416 -20.05 8.61 1.07
C GLU A 416 -19.07 8.32 -0.08
N ILE A 417 -18.65 9.38 -0.78
CA ILE A 417 -17.71 9.34 -1.90
C ILE A 417 -16.36 9.90 -1.48
N PHE A 418 -15.28 9.22 -1.84
CA PHE A 418 -13.92 9.67 -1.57
C PHE A 418 -13.26 10.18 -2.86
N VAL A 419 -12.86 11.45 -2.86
CA VAL A 419 -12.12 12.09 -3.96
C VAL A 419 -10.66 12.21 -3.52
N LEU A 420 -9.78 11.44 -4.13
CA LEU A 420 -8.39 11.27 -3.72
C LEU A 420 -7.43 11.92 -4.72
N GLU A 421 -6.57 12.84 -4.25
CA GLU A 421 -5.37 13.19 -5.00
C GLU A 421 -4.26 12.18 -4.69
N LEU A 422 -3.74 11.50 -5.72
CA LEU A 422 -2.72 10.46 -5.60
C LEU A 422 -1.42 10.86 -6.29
N SER A 423 -0.33 10.98 -5.51
CA SER A 423 1.02 11.24 -6.03
C SER A 423 1.63 10.00 -6.69
N SER A 424 2.69 10.16 -7.49
CA SER A 424 3.44 9.01 -8.01
C SER A 424 4.08 8.20 -6.88
N TYR A 425 4.46 8.84 -5.77
CA TYR A 425 5.04 8.18 -4.60
C TYR A 425 4.04 7.26 -3.89
N GLN A 426 2.79 7.72 -3.73
CA GLN A 426 1.72 6.89 -3.16
C GLN A 426 1.34 5.73 -4.08
N LEU A 427 1.34 5.96 -5.39
CA LEU A 427 0.98 4.95 -6.38
C LEU A 427 2.13 3.96 -6.66
N ASP A 428 3.38 4.28 -6.40
CA ASP A 428 4.51 3.34 -6.60
C ASP A 428 4.37 2.09 -5.71
N ASP A 429 3.77 2.24 -4.52
CA ASP A 429 3.60 1.18 -3.53
C ASP A 429 2.17 0.64 -3.43
N THR A 430 1.22 1.15 -4.23
CA THR A 430 -0.20 0.76 -4.10
C THR A 430 -0.46 -0.61 -4.72
N HIS A 431 -1.32 -1.38 -4.06
CA HIS A 431 -1.87 -2.65 -4.58
C HIS A 431 -3.36 -2.56 -4.92
N PHE A 432 -3.88 -1.34 -4.97
CA PHE A 432 -5.29 -1.04 -5.22
C PHE A 432 -5.43 0.09 -6.22
N SER A 433 -6.57 0.09 -6.92
CA SER A 433 -6.98 1.17 -7.82
C SER A 433 -8.38 1.69 -7.45
N PRO A 434 -8.62 3.02 -7.63
CA PRO A 434 -9.94 3.61 -7.43
C PRO A 434 -10.98 3.07 -8.44
N ASP A 435 -12.26 3.21 -8.12
CA ASP A 435 -13.35 2.82 -9.03
C ASP A 435 -13.41 3.74 -10.25
N ILE A 436 -13.06 5.02 -10.06
CA ILE A 436 -12.91 6.00 -11.13
C ILE A 436 -11.49 6.57 -11.05
N ALA A 437 -10.64 6.20 -11.99
CA ALA A 437 -9.28 6.73 -12.11
C ALA A 437 -9.26 7.89 -13.10
N VAL A 438 -8.63 9.01 -12.76
CA VAL A 438 -8.45 10.17 -13.63
C VAL A 438 -6.96 10.45 -13.80
N VAL A 439 -6.47 10.42 -15.04
CA VAL A 439 -5.09 10.85 -15.36
C VAL A 439 -5.12 12.12 -16.21
N VAL A 440 -4.80 13.25 -15.57
CA VAL A 440 -4.98 14.60 -16.15
C VAL A 440 -3.89 14.93 -17.17
N SER A 441 -2.63 14.65 -16.82
CA SER A 441 -1.46 14.97 -17.64
C SER A 441 -0.32 13.99 -17.38
N LEU A 442 0.55 13.78 -18.37
CA LEU A 442 1.68 12.86 -18.24
C LEU A 442 2.94 13.39 -18.98
N PHE A 443 3.91 13.85 -18.22
CA PHE A 443 5.23 14.30 -18.70
C PHE A 443 6.31 14.09 -17.62
N PRO A 444 7.61 14.02 -17.97
CA PRO A 444 8.66 13.63 -17.02
C PRO A 444 8.75 14.57 -15.80
N GLU A 445 8.71 13.99 -14.59
CA GLU A 445 8.96 14.66 -13.29
C GLU A 445 9.51 13.63 -12.29
N HIS A 446 10.13 14.08 -11.19
CA HIS A 446 10.55 13.26 -10.03
C HIS A 446 11.52 12.09 -10.34
N LEU A 447 12.45 12.29 -11.27
CA LEU A 447 13.42 11.26 -11.69
C LEU A 447 14.46 10.94 -10.59
N ASP A 448 14.69 11.87 -9.67
CA ASP A 448 15.51 11.69 -8.46
C ASP A 448 15.01 10.52 -7.58
N TYR A 449 13.69 10.40 -7.44
CA TYR A 449 13.06 9.33 -6.67
C TYR A 449 12.91 8.05 -7.52
N HIS A 450 12.39 8.19 -8.74
CA HIS A 450 12.02 7.05 -9.59
C HIS A 450 13.20 6.47 -10.37
N SER A 451 14.37 7.10 -10.35
CA SER A 451 15.57 6.78 -11.15
C SER A 451 15.42 7.02 -12.65
N ASP A 452 14.27 6.67 -13.23
CA ASP A 452 13.98 6.86 -14.66
C ASP A 452 12.50 7.17 -14.93
N ILE A 453 12.24 7.62 -16.16
CA ILE A 453 10.92 8.07 -16.59
C ILE A 453 9.90 6.92 -16.69
N GLU A 454 10.34 5.71 -17.04
CA GLU A 454 9.45 4.56 -17.18
C GLU A 454 8.97 4.09 -15.81
N LYS A 455 9.83 4.07 -14.79
CA LYS A 455 9.44 3.81 -13.40
C LYS A 455 8.45 4.86 -12.89
N TYR A 456 8.67 6.15 -13.16
CA TYR A 456 7.72 7.20 -12.80
C TYR A 456 6.35 6.99 -13.45
N TYR A 457 6.31 6.65 -14.73
CA TYR A 457 5.08 6.36 -15.45
C TYR A 457 4.41 5.06 -14.97
N ASN A 458 5.17 4.01 -14.70
CA ASN A 458 4.66 2.76 -14.15
C ASN A 458 4.07 2.95 -12.75
N ALA A 459 4.72 3.76 -11.90
CA ALA A 459 4.19 4.14 -10.60
C ALA A 459 2.81 4.79 -10.77
N LYS A 460 2.66 5.79 -11.66
CA LYS A 460 1.34 6.39 -11.92
C LYS A 460 0.33 5.42 -12.51
N LYS A 461 0.76 4.50 -13.36
CA LYS A 461 -0.10 3.49 -14.00
C LYS A 461 -0.77 2.56 -12.97
N ASN A 462 -0.21 2.40 -11.77
CA ASN A 462 -0.86 1.64 -10.70
C ASN A 462 -2.23 2.18 -10.30
N ILE A 463 -2.58 3.42 -10.67
CA ILE A 463 -3.95 3.94 -10.52
C ILE A 463 -4.99 3.17 -11.36
N ILE A 464 -4.57 2.40 -12.37
CA ILE A 464 -5.47 1.56 -13.20
C ILE A 464 -5.12 0.07 -13.19
N ASN A 465 -3.91 -0.34 -12.76
CA ASN A 465 -3.45 -1.72 -12.87
C ASN A 465 -4.29 -2.74 -12.08
N PHE A 466 -5.00 -2.28 -11.05
CA PHE A 466 -5.84 -3.12 -10.18
C PHE A 466 -7.35 -2.82 -10.35
N GLN A 467 -7.74 -2.15 -11.44
CA GLN A 467 -9.14 -1.94 -11.78
C GLN A 467 -9.81 -3.20 -12.33
N GLU A 468 -11.10 -3.33 -12.06
CA GLU A 468 -11.98 -4.37 -12.59
C GLU A 468 -12.79 -3.87 -13.81
N LYS A 469 -13.55 -4.75 -14.46
CA LYS A 469 -14.31 -4.44 -15.71
C LYS A 469 -15.36 -3.34 -15.56
N ASP A 470 -15.86 -3.14 -14.35
CA ASP A 470 -16.91 -2.16 -14.04
C ASP A 470 -16.35 -0.84 -13.49
N ASP A 471 -15.02 -0.76 -13.33
CA ASP A 471 -14.32 0.48 -13.01
C ASP A 471 -14.11 1.33 -14.28
N PHE A 472 -13.76 2.61 -14.08
CA PHE A 472 -13.59 3.59 -15.15
C PHE A 472 -12.19 4.20 -15.15
N PHE A 473 -11.62 4.36 -16.33
CA PHE A 473 -10.38 5.09 -16.55
C PHE A 473 -10.63 6.32 -17.43
N ILE A 474 -10.65 7.49 -16.81
CA ILE A 474 -10.79 8.79 -17.47
C ILE A 474 -9.41 9.37 -17.77
N TYR A 475 -9.15 9.69 -19.03
CA TYR A 475 -7.80 10.07 -19.47
C TYR A 475 -7.78 11.20 -20.49
N ASN A 476 -6.65 11.91 -20.53
CA ASN A 476 -6.42 12.98 -21.49
C ASN A 476 -5.92 12.39 -22.82
N PRO A 477 -6.71 12.43 -23.91
CA PRO A 477 -6.31 11.82 -25.18
C PRO A 477 -5.12 12.52 -25.86
N LYS A 478 -4.74 13.74 -25.43
CA LYS A 478 -3.57 14.45 -25.97
C LYS A 478 -2.26 13.70 -25.71
N TYR A 479 -2.21 12.85 -24.69
CA TYR A 479 -1.02 12.08 -24.35
C TYR A 479 -1.10 10.68 -24.95
N LYS A 480 -0.31 10.43 -26.01
CA LYS A 480 -0.25 9.13 -26.71
C LYS A 480 -0.11 7.93 -25.76
N ARG A 481 0.70 8.07 -24.71
CA ARG A 481 0.90 7.02 -23.70
C ARG A 481 -0.38 6.67 -22.93
N LEU A 482 -1.21 7.66 -22.59
CA LEU A 482 -2.49 7.42 -21.92
C LEU A 482 -3.47 6.69 -22.85
N ALA A 483 -3.47 7.01 -24.14
CA ALA A 483 -4.24 6.26 -25.14
C ALA A 483 -3.77 4.79 -25.24
N THR A 484 -2.46 4.53 -25.16
CA THR A 484 -1.91 3.16 -25.10
C THR A 484 -2.34 2.44 -23.82
N TRP A 485 -2.38 3.13 -22.67
CA TRP A 485 -2.89 2.56 -21.43
C TRP A 485 -4.37 2.23 -21.53
N ALA A 486 -5.17 3.11 -22.11
CA ALA A 486 -6.60 2.91 -22.32
C ALA A 486 -6.89 1.64 -23.13
N LYS A 487 -6.16 1.41 -24.23
CA LYS A 487 -6.30 0.19 -25.08
C LYS A 487 -5.98 -1.11 -24.35
N LYS A 488 -5.13 -1.06 -23.32
CA LYS A 488 -4.68 -2.24 -22.55
C LYS A 488 -5.38 -2.35 -21.20
N SER A 489 -6.28 -1.42 -20.85
CA SER A 489 -6.93 -1.40 -19.55
C SER A 489 -8.03 -2.46 -19.49
N ARG A 490 -8.25 -3.01 -18.29
CA ARG A 490 -9.40 -3.89 -17.99
C ARG A 490 -10.68 -3.08 -17.77
N SER A 491 -10.54 -1.83 -17.33
CA SER A 491 -11.62 -0.89 -17.02
C SER A 491 -12.23 -0.27 -18.29
N LYS A 492 -13.42 0.33 -18.16
CA LYS A 492 -14.02 1.16 -19.22
C LYS A 492 -13.23 2.47 -19.36
N ALA A 493 -12.48 2.62 -20.44
CA ALA A 493 -11.67 3.81 -20.69
C ALA A 493 -12.47 4.91 -21.39
N ILE A 494 -12.45 6.14 -20.86
CA ILE A 494 -13.20 7.29 -21.35
C ILE A 494 -12.24 8.47 -21.57
N PRO A 495 -12.05 8.95 -22.81
CA PRO A 495 -11.27 10.16 -23.03
C PRO A 495 -12.08 11.41 -22.63
N PHE A 496 -11.52 12.35 -21.87
CA PHE A 496 -12.28 13.51 -21.37
C PHE A 496 -12.42 14.66 -22.40
N ASN A 497 -13.06 14.38 -23.52
CA ASN A 497 -13.15 15.32 -24.66
C ASN A 497 -14.33 16.29 -24.53
N GLN A 498 -15.08 16.19 -23.42
CA GLN A 498 -16.35 16.85 -23.22
C GLN A 498 -16.26 18.35 -23.48
N LYS A 499 -17.26 18.91 -24.17
CA LYS A 499 -17.42 20.36 -24.25
C LYS A 499 -17.72 20.89 -22.84
N ILE A 500 -17.04 21.96 -22.44
CA ILE A 500 -17.33 22.63 -21.18
C ILE A 500 -18.72 23.27 -21.34
N PRO A 501 -19.66 23.03 -20.42
CA PRO A 501 -21.02 23.56 -20.55
C PRO A 501 -21.09 25.04 -20.13
N LEU A 502 -20.08 25.85 -20.44
CA LEU A 502 -19.97 27.28 -20.11
C LEU A 502 -19.23 28.00 -21.24
N ASN A 503 -19.52 29.29 -21.40
CA ASN A 503 -18.71 30.16 -22.24
C ASN A 503 -17.40 30.51 -21.52
N ASP A 504 -16.35 30.85 -22.29
CA ASP A 504 -15.03 31.16 -21.73
C ASP A 504 -15.06 32.32 -20.71
N SER A 505 -15.94 33.32 -20.91
CA SER A 505 -16.12 34.45 -19.99
C SER A 505 -16.76 34.08 -18.64
N GLU A 506 -17.39 32.90 -18.55
CA GLU A 506 -18.05 32.42 -17.33
C GLU A 506 -17.15 31.50 -16.50
N ILE A 507 -15.96 31.16 -17.00
CA ILE A 507 -15.02 30.27 -16.34
C ILE A 507 -14.09 31.11 -15.44
N PRO A 508 -14.14 30.95 -14.11
CA PRO A 508 -13.32 31.75 -13.20
C PRO A 508 -11.82 31.37 -13.23
N LEU A 509 -11.48 30.26 -13.89
CA LEU A 509 -10.11 29.76 -14.00
C LEU A 509 -9.47 30.13 -15.34
N LEU A 510 -8.34 30.83 -15.27
CA LEU A 510 -7.59 31.26 -16.44
C LEU A 510 -6.69 30.15 -17.01
N GLY A 511 -6.54 30.13 -18.34
CA GLY A 511 -5.59 29.28 -19.07
C GLY A 511 -6.13 27.94 -19.59
N GLU A 512 -5.60 27.50 -20.74
CA GLU A 512 -6.03 26.28 -21.43
C GLU A 512 -5.89 25.00 -20.60
N HIS A 513 -4.85 24.91 -19.76
CA HIS A 513 -4.65 23.78 -18.86
C HIS A 513 -5.78 23.66 -17.81
N ASN A 514 -6.38 24.77 -17.39
CA ASN A 514 -7.53 24.75 -16.49
C ASN A 514 -8.81 24.33 -17.21
N LYS A 515 -8.95 24.67 -18.50
CA LYS A 515 -10.01 24.09 -19.33
C LYS A 515 -9.90 22.56 -19.39
N GLU A 516 -8.69 22.00 -19.51
CA GLU A 516 -8.50 20.55 -19.42
C GLU A 516 -8.90 19.95 -18.06
N ASN A 517 -8.53 20.62 -16.96
CA ASN A 517 -8.95 20.22 -15.61
C ASN A 517 -10.48 20.19 -15.48
N ILE A 518 -11.17 21.21 -16.03
CA ILE A 518 -12.63 21.29 -16.05
C ILE A 518 -13.22 20.16 -16.90
N LYS A 519 -12.67 19.87 -18.09
CA LYS A 519 -13.16 18.78 -18.94
C LYS A 519 -13.06 17.42 -18.24
N ALA A 520 -11.97 17.17 -17.52
CA ALA A 520 -11.81 15.97 -16.70
C ALA A 520 -12.90 15.90 -15.62
N ALA A 521 -13.12 16.99 -14.87
CA ALA A 521 -14.13 17.06 -13.82
C ALA A 521 -15.57 16.91 -14.35
N VAL A 522 -15.90 17.54 -15.49
CA VAL A 522 -17.20 17.41 -16.17
C VAL A 522 -17.43 15.97 -16.61
N THR A 523 -16.39 15.29 -17.12
CA THR A 523 -16.49 13.89 -17.54
C THR A 523 -16.84 12.98 -16.35
N VAL A 524 -16.17 13.18 -15.21
CA VAL A 524 -16.50 12.46 -13.97
C VAL A 524 -17.94 12.77 -13.50
N ALA A 525 -18.34 14.03 -13.52
CA ALA A 525 -19.67 14.45 -13.07
C ALA A 525 -20.79 13.86 -13.94
N LYS A 526 -20.62 13.87 -15.26
CA LYS A 526 -21.55 13.23 -16.20
C LYS A 526 -21.61 11.71 -16.02
N LEU A 527 -20.45 11.07 -15.81
CA LEU A 527 -20.38 9.64 -15.50
C LEU A 527 -21.19 9.29 -14.22
N LEU A 528 -21.26 10.20 -13.26
CA LEU A 528 -22.03 10.07 -12.03
C LEU A 528 -23.47 10.63 -12.14
N ASN A 529 -23.94 10.89 -13.35
CA ASN A 529 -25.29 11.41 -13.64
C ASN A 529 -25.62 12.74 -12.91
N ILE A 530 -24.62 13.60 -12.69
CA ILE A 530 -24.86 14.95 -12.16
C ILE A 530 -25.40 15.84 -13.29
N SER A 531 -26.49 16.57 -13.02
CA SER A 531 -27.14 17.41 -14.02
C SER A 531 -26.24 18.57 -14.47
N GLU A 532 -26.36 18.95 -15.75
CA GLU A 532 -25.57 20.03 -16.32
C GLU A 532 -25.79 21.37 -15.57
N LYS A 533 -27.00 21.61 -15.07
CA LYS A 533 -27.34 22.78 -14.25
C LYS A 533 -26.45 22.87 -13.00
N ILE A 534 -26.26 21.75 -12.30
CA ILE A 534 -25.42 21.68 -11.10
C ILE A 534 -23.95 21.83 -11.47
N ILE A 535 -23.50 21.16 -12.55
CA ILE A 535 -22.13 21.27 -13.05
C ILE A 535 -21.77 22.73 -13.36
N LYS A 536 -22.62 23.43 -14.12
CA LYS A 536 -22.48 24.87 -14.44
C LYS A 536 -22.36 25.70 -13.17
N LYS A 537 -23.28 25.51 -12.23
CA LYS A 537 -23.32 26.26 -10.96
C LYS A 537 -22.05 26.04 -10.13
N ALA A 538 -21.59 24.80 -10.03
CA ALA A 538 -20.38 24.45 -9.29
C ALA A 538 -19.12 25.07 -9.90
N ILE A 539 -18.97 25.03 -11.24
CA ILE A 539 -17.81 25.61 -11.92
C ILE A 539 -17.78 27.13 -11.76
N LYS A 540 -18.93 27.82 -11.92
CA LYS A 540 -19.02 29.28 -11.73
C LYS A 540 -18.66 29.72 -10.30
N LYS A 541 -19.02 28.92 -9.30
CA LYS A 541 -18.70 29.16 -7.89
C LYS A 541 -17.31 28.67 -7.48
N PHE A 542 -16.57 28.02 -8.38
CA PHE A 542 -15.32 27.39 -8.01
C PHE A 542 -14.31 28.44 -7.58
N VAL A 543 -13.89 28.35 -6.32
CA VAL A 543 -12.79 29.13 -5.77
C VAL A 543 -11.51 28.30 -5.94
N PRO A 544 -10.47 28.82 -6.62
CA PRO A 544 -9.17 28.15 -6.68
C PRO A 544 -8.63 27.83 -5.28
N LEU A 545 -7.72 26.86 -5.21
CA LEU A 545 -6.99 26.61 -3.97
C LEU A 545 -6.25 27.90 -3.54
N PRO A 546 -6.21 28.23 -2.24
CA PRO A 546 -5.39 29.35 -1.75
C PRO A 546 -3.95 29.22 -2.25
N HIS A 547 -3.31 30.36 -2.53
CA HIS A 547 -1.93 30.42 -2.99
C HIS A 547 -1.67 29.77 -4.36
N ARG A 548 -2.69 29.65 -5.23
CA ARG A 548 -2.58 29.12 -6.60
C ARG A 548 -3.13 30.13 -7.61
N LEU A 549 -2.24 30.91 -8.22
CA LEU A 549 -2.59 32.06 -9.07
C LEU A 549 -3.73 32.91 -8.48
N GLU A 550 -3.70 33.10 -7.17
CA GLU A 550 -4.74 33.79 -6.41
C GLU A 550 -4.57 35.29 -6.59
N PHE A 551 -5.61 35.97 -7.09
CA PHE A 551 -5.62 37.42 -7.12
C PHE A 551 -5.72 37.97 -5.70
N VAL A 552 -4.71 38.74 -5.29
CA VAL A 552 -4.60 39.25 -3.91
C VAL A 552 -5.18 40.65 -3.80
N ALA A 553 -4.74 41.55 -4.68
CA ALA A 553 -5.11 42.96 -4.68
C ALA A 553 -4.63 43.67 -5.96
N GLU A 554 -5.13 44.90 -6.19
CA GLU A 554 -4.69 45.80 -7.25
C GLU A 554 -4.38 47.20 -6.70
N PHE A 555 -3.17 47.71 -6.97
CA PHE A 555 -2.72 49.06 -6.53
C PHE A 555 -1.91 49.77 -7.62
N ARG A 556 -2.20 51.06 -7.86
CA ARG A 556 -1.59 51.84 -8.96
C ARG A 556 -1.70 51.13 -10.32
N GLY A 557 -2.76 50.33 -10.52
CA GLY A 557 -2.95 49.49 -11.71
C GLY A 557 -2.03 48.26 -11.78
N ILE A 558 -1.32 47.92 -10.71
CA ILE A 558 -0.51 46.69 -10.59
C ILE A 558 -1.37 45.63 -9.91
N LYS A 559 -1.51 44.47 -10.54
CA LYS A 559 -2.25 43.33 -9.97
C LYS A 559 -1.27 42.35 -9.32
N PHE A 560 -1.51 42.01 -8.05
CA PHE A 560 -0.67 41.08 -7.29
C PHE A 560 -1.31 39.69 -7.31
N TYR A 561 -0.54 38.69 -7.76
CA TYR A 561 -0.95 37.29 -7.82
C TYR A 561 -0.05 36.42 -6.93
N ASP A 562 -0.70 35.65 -6.05
CA ASP A 562 -0.06 34.68 -5.17
C ASP A 562 -0.14 33.27 -5.76
N ASP A 563 1.01 32.74 -6.15
CA ASP A 563 1.19 31.37 -6.59
C ASP A 563 2.28 30.66 -5.75
N ALA A 564 2.28 30.88 -4.42
CA ALA A 564 3.28 30.31 -3.52
C ALA A 564 3.36 28.76 -3.57
N ILE A 565 2.31 28.08 -4.05
CA ILE A 565 2.31 26.63 -4.26
C ILE A 565 3.21 26.17 -5.43
N SER A 566 3.64 27.08 -6.30
CA SER A 566 4.54 26.79 -7.43
C SER A 566 5.99 26.66 -6.98
N THR A 567 6.35 25.46 -6.53
CA THR A 567 7.68 25.13 -5.99
C THR A 567 8.63 24.48 -7.01
N THR A 568 8.29 24.43 -8.31
CA THR A 568 9.16 23.91 -9.38
C THR A 568 9.27 24.88 -10.56
N PRO A 569 10.36 24.83 -11.37
CA PRO A 569 10.51 25.68 -12.55
C PRO A 569 9.34 25.55 -13.53
N GLU A 570 8.86 24.33 -13.75
CA GLU A 570 7.75 24.05 -14.67
C GLU A 570 6.44 24.65 -14.19
N SER A 571 6.16 24.64 -12.88
CA SER A 571 4.96 25.29 -12.35
C SER A 571 5.01 26.80 -12.55
N THR A 572 6.17 27.43 -12.33
CA THR A 572 6.34 28.86 -12.60
C THR A 572 6.23 29.19 -14.09
N ILE A 573 6.78 28.37 -14.99
CA ILE A 573 6.59 28.56 -16.44
C ILE A 573 5.10 28.49 -16.80
N MET A 574 4.32 27.59 -16.19
CA MET A 574 2.87 27.55 -16.42
C MET A 574 2.15 28.79 -15.89
N ALA A 575 2.56 29.31 -14.74
CA ALA A 575 2.06 30.58 -14.20
C ALA A 575 2.32 31.73 -15.18
N ILE A 576 3.55 31.83 -15.71
CA ILE A 576 3.95 32.84 -16.71
C ILE A 576 3.06 32.77 -17.95
N LYS A 577 2.79 31.57 -18.46
CA LYS A 577 1.94 31.37 -19.64
C LYS A 577 0.45 31.66 -19.41
N SER A 578 0.01 31.68 -18.15
CA SER A 578 -1.42 31.79 -17.81
C SER A 578 -1.86 33.22 -17.50
N LEU A 579 -0.92 34.09 -17.13
CA LEU A 579 -1.19 35.46 -16.76
C LEU A 579 -0.67 36.42 -17.85
N PRO A 580 -1.48 37.42 -18.27
CA PRO A 580 -1.03 38.41 -19.23
C PRO A 580 -0.10 39.44 -18.56
N GLN A 581 0.90 39.94 -19.29
CA GLN A 581 1.69 41.13 -18.93
C GLN A 581 2.32 41.08 -17.52
N ILE A 582 3.12 40.06 -17.23
CA ILE A 582 3.88 39.99 -15.98
C ILE A 582 5.04 40.99 -16.04
N GLY A 583 4.99 42.00 -15.18
CA GLY A 583 6.03 43.04 -15.10
C GLY A 583 7.09 42.74 -14.03
N THR A 584 6.71 42.02 -12.96
CA THR A 584 7.64 41.59 -11.90
C THR A 584 7.37 40.15 -11.49
N ILE A 585 8.42 39.35 -11.29
CA ILE A 585 8.32 37.99 -10.77
C ILE A 585 9.24 37.75 -9.58
N LEU A 586 8.73 37.05 -8.56
CA LEU A 586 9.46 36.67 -7.36
C LEU A 586 9.84 35.19 -7.44
N LEU A 587 11.15 34.89 -7.39
CA LEU A 587 11.78 33.60 -7.63
C LEU A 587 12.74 33.23 -6.50
N GLY A 588 13.07 31.94 -6.33
CA GLY A 588 14.09 31.47 -5.39
C GLY A 588 13.56 30.75 -4.14
N GLY A 589 14.40 29.97 -3.48
CA GLY A 589 14.05 29.16 -2.31
C GLY A 589 15.02 28.00 -2.08
N GLU A 590 14.57 26.93 -1.43
CA GLU A 590 15.39 25.75 -1.10
C GLU A 590 15.98 25.10 -2.36
N ASP A 591 17.26 24.74 -2.32
CA ASP A 591 17.92 24.09 -3.44
C ASP A 591 17.69 22.57 -3.47
N ARG A 592 17.04 22.09 -4.54
CA ARG A 592 16.85 20.67 -4.83
C ARG A 592 17.57 20.19 -6.08
N GLY A 593 18.53 20.96 -6.58
CA GLY A 593 19.27 20.63 -7.79
C GLY A 593 18.46 20.82 -9.09
N TYR A 594 17.42 21.67 -9.09
CA TYR A 594 16.63 21.94 -10.28
C TYR A 594 17.44 22.62 -11.39
N ASN A 595 17.07 22.35 -12.64
CA ASN A 595 17.59 23.04 -13.82
C ASN A 595 16.64 24.17 -14.21
N PHE A 596 17.12 25.41 -14.13
CA PHE A 596 16.34 26.62 -14.38
C PHE A 596 16.44 27.16 -15.81
N PHE A 597 17.19 26.54 -16.71
CA PHE A 597 17.41 27.03 -18.08
C PHE A 597 16.10 27.34 -18.83
N LYS A 598 15.11 26.44 -18.73
CA LYS A 598 13.80 26.65 -19.37
C LYS A 598 13.01 27.80 -18.74
N LEU A 599 13.19 28.04 -17.45
CA LEU A 599 12.55 29.13 -16.74
C LEU A 599 13.17 30.47 -17.14
N GLU A 600 14.50 30.56 -17.18
CA GLU A 600 15.20 31.76 -17.68
C GLU A 600 14.77 32.09 -19.11
N LYS A 601 14.69 31.07 -19.99
CA LYS A 601 14.20 31.26 -21.36
C LYS A 601 12.78 31.84 -21.37
N ALA A 602 11.88 31.32 -20.55
CA ALA A 602 10.50 31.82 -20.46
C ALA A 602 10.43 33.26 -19.93
N ILE A 603 11.24 33.62 -18.94
CA ILE A 603 11.34 35.00 -18.41
C ILE A 603 11.71 35.98 -19.54
N ARG A 604 12.71 35.63 -20.35
CA ARG A 604 13.14 36.45 -21.49
C ARG A 604 12.11 36.50 -22.61
N GLU A 605 11.52 35.36 -22.96
CA GLU A 605 10.48 35.25 -24.01
C GLU A 605 9.26 36.12 -23.69
N TYR A 606 8.85 36.15 -22.42
CA TYR A 606 7.70 36.94 -21.94
C TYR A 606 8.09 38.37 -21.52
N LYS A 607 9.35 38.78 -21.75
CA LYS A 607 9.87 40.13 -21.47
C LYS A 607 9.61 40.58 -20.02
N ILE A 608 9.85 39.70 -19.05
CA ILE A 608 9.69 40.03 -17.63
C ILE A 608 10.99 40.71 -17.16
N GLU A 609 10.94 42.02 -16.95
CA GLU A 609 12.13 42.85 -16.70
C GLU A 609 12.53 42.91 -15.23
N ASN A 610 11.57 42.87 -14.31
CA ASN A 610 11.83 43.00 -12.87
C ASN A 610 11.81 41.63 -12.18
N ILE A 611 12.88 41.28 -11.49
CA ILE A 611 13.03 39.95 -10.88
C ILE A 611 13.50 40.09 -9.44
N VAL A 612 12.81 39.42 -8.54
CA VAL A 612 13.28 39.22 -7.16
C VAL A 612 13.81 37.80 -7.01
N LEU A 613 14.97 37.65 -6.37
CA LEU A 613 15.66 36.39 -6.15
C LEU A 613 15.86 36.14 -4.65
N PHE A 614 15.21 35.11 -4.14
CA PHE A 614 15.39 34.60 -2.78
C PHE A 614 16.47 33.51 -2.72
N PRO A 615 17.27 33.46 -1.64
CA PRO A 615 18.17 32.33 -1.41
C PRO A 615 17.40 31.02 -1.12
N ASP A 616 17.98 29.87 -1.40
CA ASP A 616 19.36 29.65 -1.88
C ASP A 616 19.46 29.62 -3.41
N THR A 617 18.39 29.19 -4.10
CA THR A 617 18.42 28.97 -5.55
C THR A 617 18.48 30.24 -6.38
N GLY A 618 18.12 31.42 -5.83
CA GLY A 618 18.04 32.67 -6.56
C GLY A 618 19.26 32.96 -7.45
N LYS A 619 20.47 32.69 -6.92
CA LYS A 619 21.74 32.89 -7.65
C LYS A 619 21.92 32.01 -8.88
N ARG A 620 21.22 30.88 -8.96
CA ARG A 620 21.31 29.88 -10.04
C ARG A 620 20.20 30.00 -11.08
N ILE A 621 19.15 30.79 -10.80
CA ILE A 621 17.97 30.87 -11.68
C ILE A 621 18.28 31.61 -12.99
N LEU A 622 19.15 32.61 -12.93
CA LEU A 622 19.56 33.42 -14.08
C LEU A 622 21.04 33.19 -14.37
N THR A 623 21.37 32.80 -15.60
CA THR A 623 22.76 32.70 -16.07
C THR A 623 23.33 34.07 -16.44
N SER A 624 22.49 35.03 -16.85
CA SER A 624 22.89 36.41 -17.13
C SER A 624 21.83 37.40 -16.62
N ARG A 625 22.28 38.55 -16.09
CA ARG A 625 21.41 39.63 -15.58
C ARG A 625 21.29 40.81 -16.54
N ASN A 626 21.93 40.75 -17.70
CA ASN A 626 21.90 41.85 -18.66
C ASN A 626 20.46 42.16 -19.11
N GLY A 627 20.06 43.42 -18.98
CA GLY A 627 18.73 43.92 -19.32
C GLY A 627 17.64 43.61 -18.29
N LEU A 628 17.99 43.11 -17.10
CA LEU A 628 17.04 42.78 -16.05
C LEU A 628 17.28 43.65 -14.81
N ASN A 629 16.21 44.13 -14.19
CA ASN A 629 16.24 44.81 -12.90
C ASN A 629 16.06 43.77 -11.79
N VAL A 630 17.15 43.46 -11.06
CA VAL A 630 17.19 42.32 -10.14
C VAL A 630 17.38 42.76 -8.70
N LEU A 631 16.53 42.28 -7.79
CA LEU A 631 16.70 42.38 -6.34
C LEU A 631 17.02 41.00 -5.75
N GLU A 632 18.15 40.87 -5.06
CA GLU A 632 18.39 39.75 -4.15
C GLU A 632 17.97 40.11 -2.73
N THR A 633 17.13 39.29 -2.09
CA THR A 633 16.71 39.53 -0.71
C THR A 633 16.25 38.24 -0.05
N SER A 634 16.28 38.17 1.29
CA SER A 634 15.60 37.16 2.09
C SER A 634 14.27 37.68 2.69
N SER A 635 13.92 38.94 2.44
CA SER A 635 12.80 39.64 3.05
C SER A 635 11.61 39.76 2.08
N MET A 636 10.48 39.14 2.42
CA MET A 636 9.24 39.27 1.64
C MET A 636 8.76 40.74 1.59
N LYS A 637 9.03 41.52 2.64
CA LYS A 637 8.69 42.95 2.70
C LYS A 637 9.43 43.76 1.65
N GLU A 638 10.74 43.52 1.51
CA GLU A 638 11.58 44.17 0.50
C GLU A 638 11.19 43.73 -0.91
N ALA A 639 10.92 42.44 -1.10
CA ALA A 639 10.47 41.87 -2.36
C ALA A 639 9.18 42.55 -2.88
N VAL A 640 8.16 42.67 -2.02
CA VAL A 640 6.91 43.34 -2.38
C VAL A 640 7.12 44.84 -2.57
N GLY A 641 7.97 45.49 -1.76
CA GLY A 641 8.33 46.90 -1.94
C GLY A 641 9.00 47.18 -3.28
N PHE A 642 9.92 46.31 -3.71
CA PHE A 642 10.55 46.37 -5.03
C PHE A 642 9.55 46.17 -6.15
N ALA A 643 8.66 45.19 -6.02
CA ALA A 643 7.59 44.98 -7.00
C ALA A 643 6.67 46.19 -7.09
N TYR A 644 6.30 46.80 -5.97
CA TYR A 644 5.46 48.00 -5.96
C TYR A 644 6.11 49.19 -6.66
N LYS A 645 7.44 49.36 -6.52
CA LYS A 645 8.19 50.48 -7.13
C LYS A 645 8.41 50.29 -8.64
N ASN A 646 8.66 49.06 -9.08
CA ASN A 646 9.18 48.81 -10.44
C ASN A 646 8.20 48.11 -11.38
N THR A 647 7.09 47.52 -10.89
CA THR A 647 6.10 46.91 -11.79
C THR A 647 5.35 48.00 -12.58
N PRO A 648 5.33 47.95 -13.92
CA PRO A 648 4.59 48.94 -14.72
C PRO A 648 3.09 48.93 -14.43
N LYS A 649 2.45 50.10 -14.58
CA LYS A 649 0.99 50.23 -14.48
C LYS A 649 0.31 49.38 -15.56
N GLY A 650 -0.71 48.61 -15.18
CA GLY A 650 -1.41 47.66 -16.05
C GLY A 650 -0.83 46.24 -16.01
N SER A 651 0.36 46.07 -15.43
CA SER A 651 1.07 44.79 -15.38
C SER A 651 0.88 44.03 -14.07
N ILE A 652 1.39 42.80 -14.03
CA ILE A 652 1.26 41.87 -12.90
C ILE A 652 2.57 41.76 -12.10
N CYS A 653 2.43 41.72 -10.77
CA CYS A 653 3.44 41.17 -9.87
C CYS A 653 3.05 39.73 -9.49
N LEU A 654 3.91 38.77 -9.80
CA LEU A 654 3.68 37.34 -9.57
C LEU A 654 4.64 36.78 -8.52
N LEU A 655 4.09 36.22 -7.43
CA LEU A 655 4.83 35.32 -6.55
C LEU A 655 4.75 33.89 -7.07
N SER A 656 5.82 33.37 -7.68
CA SER A 656 5.87 31.98 -8.15
C SER A 656 7.31 31.46 -8.09
N THR A 657 7.74 31.01 -6.91
CA THR A 657 9.16 30.97 -6.57
C THR A 657 10.02 29.93 -7.31
N ALA A 658 9.41 28.99 -8.05
CA ALA A 658 10.09 27.91 -8.76
C ALA A 658 10.94 26.98 -7.88
N SER A 659 10.88 27.16 -6.55
CA SER A 659 11.65 26.43 -5.54
C SER A 659 10.81 26.22 -4.28
N PRO A 660 11.04 25.16 -3.49
CA PRO A 660 10.37 24.92 -2.22
C PRO A 660 10.68 26.00 -1.19
N SER A 661 9.80 26.12 -0.18
CA SER A 661 9.81 27.25 0.75
C SER A 661 10.66 27.04 2.02
N TYR A 662 11.17 25.84 2.28
CA TYR A 662 11.64 25.46 3.62
C TYR A 662 12.95 26.13 4.09
N SER A 663 13.71 26.77 3.20
CA SER A 663 14.93 27.52 3.55
C SER A 663 14.63 28.82 4.29
N LEU A 664 13.53 29.50 3.95
CA LEU A 664 13.19 30.83 4.46
C LEU A 664 11.84 30.88 5.18
N TRP A 665 10.96 29.92 4.91
CA TRP A 665 9.60 29.89 5.43
C TRP A 665 9.27 28.53 6.03
N LYS A 666 8.30 28.50 6.95
CA LYS A 666 7.82 27.26 7.57
C LYS A 666 7.26 26.27 6.54
N ASP A 667 6.49 26.78 5.59
CA ASP A 667 5.83 26.06 4.52
C ASP A 667 5.44 27.04 3.39
N PHE A 668 4.76 26.57 2.35
CA PHE A 668 4.34 27.44 1.25
C PHE A 668 3.17 28.35 1.65
N GLU A 669 2.32 27.90 2.57
CA GLU A 669 1.22 28.69 3.12
C GLU A 669 1.76 29.92 3.88
N ASP A 670 2.83 29.76 4.66
CA ASP A 670 3.47 30.87 5.35
C ASP A 670 4.06 31.90 4.38
N LYS A 671 4.79 31.43 3.35
CA LYS A 671 5.32 32.26 2.26
C LYS A 671 4.22 33.07 1.58
N GLY A 672 3.12 32.41 1.20
CA GLY A 672 1.97 33.05 0.56
C GLY A 672 1.30 34.08 1.47
N ARG A 673 1.04 33.76 2.75
CA ARG A 673 0.47 34.71 3.72
C ARG A 673 1.31 35.96 3.90
N GLN A 674 2.63 35.84 3.98
CA GLN A 674 3.51 37.01 4.07
C GLN A 674 3.39 37.90 2.83
N PHE A 675 3.45 37.32 1.63
CA PHE A 675 3.25 38.08 0.39
C PHE A 675 1.89 38.77 0.35
N GLN A 676 0.82 38.04 0.67
CA GLN A 676 -0.53 38.60 0.70
C GLN A 676 -0.66 39.76 1.68
N SER A 677 -0.10 39.61 2.88
CA SER A 677 -0.11 40.64 3.92
C SER A 677 0.58 41.92 3.44
N PHE A 678 1.81 41.80 2.92
CA PHE A 678 2.55 42.96 2.41
C PHE A 678 1.89 43.58 1.17
N ALA A 679 1.42 42.78 0.23
CA ALA A 679 0.71 43.28 -0.95
C ALA A 679 -0.56 44.05 -0.54
N LYS A 680 -1.34 43.54 0.44
CA LYS A 680 -2.52 44.22 0.98
C LYS A 680 -2.18 45.46 1.79
N SER A 681 -1.00 45.56 2.42
CA SER A 681 -0.61 46.75 3.19
C SER A 681 -0.48 48.02 2.34
N TYR A 682 -0.24 47.89 1.04
CA TYR A 682 -0.26 49.01 0.09
C TYR A 682 -1.70 49.45 -0.28
N ARG A 683 -2.74 48.69 0.09
CA ARG A 683 -4.15 49.12 0.02
C ARG A 683 -4.47 50.26 0.97
N SER A 684 -3.93 50.17 2.17
CA SER A 684 -4.21 51.09 3.28
C SER A 684 -3.42 52.39 3.19
N ARG A 685 -2.37 52.44 2.36
CA ARG A 685 -1.59 53.66 2.12
C ARG A 685 -2.27 54.47 1.01
N LYS A 686 -3.32 55.22 1.38
CA LYS A 686 -3.81 56.33 0.54
C LYS A 686 -2.62 57.28 0.30
N GLN A 687 -2.24 57.45 -0.96
CA GLN A 687 -1.57 58.66 -1.45
C GLN A 687 -2.44 59.22 -2.55
#